data_AF-A0A9P7GW72-F1
#
_entry.id   AF-A0A9P7GW72-F1
#
_cell.length_a   1.000
_cell.length_b   1.000
_cell.length_c   1.000
_cell.angle_alpha   90.00
_cell.angle_beta   90.00
_cell.angle_gamma   90.00
#
_symmetry.space_group_name_H-M   'P 1'
#
loop_
_entity.id
_entity.type
_entity.pdbx_description
1 polymer ?
#
loop_
_entity_poly.entity_id
_entity_poly.type
_entity_poly.pdbx_seq_one_letter_code
_entity_poly.pdbx_strand_id
1 'polypeptide(L)'
;MSAPRRSTRIRNIDRGVTAETDKPAVVPATAGASKKRKVSDEDVQEVTEPKRKIAAKTKKVSEKGKGKTKAEANAKDAAAEPSVGNAVRQHDQVPNDALLVLPAEILETILENVNHPPSMVKLACTSKRHYSIVMPVLHKRISVSIGFWQHIPHLIRQIEPHLSIAQKKQLKREGKYKGQQEKFSTLLDPLAVPPCADYVRQVVIGGIDPGKKHKPVVMRYVEEVLKNVSNLEVIDACELTKSMSESIAAKKNLKALRLCVVPGGSGDLMDQAAPLAKLGNLEHISVLNRSWGSLLAGKENILQSMLLNSLSTLKSLEVGTNVWYSDFLADWENQIKARKSDALKQAKDFTALKSLSLSGVAFSGEFCENVMPSLTRAIDFLQLRELSLKDLRQGRVTFFKYLEDLFRGADKGTVQLRKLSLDMAGDDDSQSYGTTEYQVEGIYRFIASFDTLTTLEFAEHNIYNSAVESNPETLRFTYRGSGSGSYRTPHVNAKTVQILMKNLFNLRTLEFAPDEDDLDAMSRALARGKNLETIIISSFPSETRRAEDPTPWITITNKLLTGLMDNAGSGDDFVWENFYKLNRMKTSWHECVIGSDLKRQRDLAYKPAKITQGDRTVMCQDLLGKPNNKQHYYKAFDDWVEHIARYKY
;
A
#
# COMPACT_ATOMS: atom_id res chain seq x y z
N MET A 1 -30.21 -38.91 -24.78
CA MET A 1 -29.84 -39.10 -23.36
C MET A 1 -28.32 -38.89 -23.22
N SER A 2 -27.83 -38.34 -22.10
CA SER A 2 -26.42 -38.23 -21.67
C SER A 2 -25.29 -38.36 -22.72
N ALA A 3 -24.67 -37.23 -23.11
CA ALA A 3 -23.35 -37.22 -23.74
C ALA A 3 -22.26 -36.99 -22.66
N PRO A 4 -21.12 -37.72 -22.70
CA PRO A 4 -20.11 -37.64 -21.64
C PRO A 4 -19.25 -36.38 -21.71
N ARG A 5 -18.91 -35.84 -20.52
CA ARG A 5 -18.04 -34.67 -20.35
C ARG A 5 -16.63 -34.91 -20.92
N ARG A 6 -16.17 -34.08 -21.86
CA ARG A 6 -14.74 -33.97 -22.20
C ARG A 6 -14.05 -32.96 -21.28
N SER A 7 -12.97 -33.38 -20.63
CA SER A 7 -12.06 -32.52 -19.86
C SER A 7 -10.65 -32.72 -20.38
N THR A 8 -10.14 -31.76 -21.15
CA THR A 8 -8.82 -31.84 -21.79
C THR A 8 -7.79 -31.02 -21.01
N ARG A 9 -7.41 -31.55 -19.83
CA ARG A 9 -6.23 -31.09 -19.11
C ARG A 9 -4.99 -31.68 -19.78
N ILE A 10 -4.23 -30.86 -20.51
CA ILE A 10 -3.06 -31.31 -21.28
C ILE A 10 -2.09 -32.06 -20.36
N ARG A 11 -1.80 -33.31 -20.72
CA ARG A 11 -0.70 -34.12 -20.19
C ARG A 11 0.27 -34.37 -21.35
N ASN A 12 1.55 -34.23 -21.10
CA ASN A 12 2.57 -34.66 -22.06
C ASN A 12 2.48 -36.18 -22.23
N ILE A 13 2.74 -36.65 -23.45
CA ILE A 13 2.77 -38.08 -23.78
C ILE A 13 4.22 -38.51 -23.75
N ASP A 14 4.59 -39.34 -22.77
CA ASP A 14 5.81 -40.12 -22.85
C ASP A 14 5.66 -41.20 -23.93
N ARG A 15 6.62 -41.28 -24.86
CA ARG A 15 6.88 -42.50 -25.64
C ARG A 15 8.05 -43.21 -24.98
N GLY A 16 7.76 -44.25 -24.21
CA GLY A 16 8.80 -45.04 -23.56
C GLY A 16 9.56 -45.92 -24.56
N VAL A 17 10.85 -46.10 -24.29
CA VAL A 17 11.64 -47.27 -24.73
C VAL A 17 12.23 -47.87 -23.46
N THR A 18 12.11 -49.19 -23.31
CA THR A 18 12.48 -49.92 -22.10
C THR A 18 13.91 -50.45 -22.16
N ALA A 19 14.64 -50.32 -21.06
CA ALA A 19 15.76 -51.20 -20.72
C ALA A 19 15.78 -51.35 -19.19
N GLU A 20 15.73 -52.59 -18.70
CA GLU A 20 15.93 -52.93 -17.29
C GLU A 20 17.38 -53.36 -17.08
N THR A 21 17.98 -53.07 -15.92
CA THR A 21 18.74 -54.06 -15.14
C THR A 21 19.02 -53.54 -13.74
N ASP A 22 18.54 -54.31 -12.76
CA ASP A 22 19.13 -54.69 -11.48
C ASP A 22 19.70 -53.72 -10.41
N LYS A 23 19.55 -54.25 -9.20
CA LYS A 23 20.01 -53.85 -7.87
C LYS A 23 21.28 -54.67 -7.52
N PRO A 24 22.12 -54.33 -6.51
CA PRO A 24 21.65 -54.10 -5.13
C PRO A 24 22.38 -53.02 -4.33
N ALA A 25 21.99 -52.89 -3.06
CA ALA A 25 22.52 -51.94 -2.09
C ALA A 25 23.53 -52.59 -1.14
N VAL A 26 24.36 -51.77 -0.49
CA VAL A 26 25.12 -52.15 0.71
C VAL A 26 24.93 -51.07 1.78
N VAL A 27 24.61 -51.51 3.00
CA VAL A 27 24.67 -50.73 4.24
C VAL A 27 25.34 -51.61 5.29
N PRO A 28 26.45 -51.18 5.92
CA PRO A 28 26.91 -51.71 7.20
C PRO A 28 26.25 -50.95 8.36
N ALA A 29 26.03 -51.63 9.49
CA ALA A 29 25.28 -51.10 10.62
C ALA A 29 26.06 -51.14 11.95
N THR A 30 25.70 -50.24 12.86
CA THR A 30 25.72 -50.37 14.34
C THR A 30 27.01 -50.79 15.07
N ALA A 31 27.56 -49.86 15.85
CA ALA A 31 27.76 -50.01 17.31
C ALA A 31 28.06 -48.61 17.91
N GLY A 32 27.69 -48.27 19.16
CA GLY A 32 26.90 -48.98 20.17
C GLY A 32 26.37 -47.99 21.22
N ALA A 33 25.64 -48.45 22.23
CA ALA A 33 25.03 -47.59 23.25
C ALA A 33 25.29 -48.08 24.68
N SER A 34 25.43 -47.15 25.64
CA SER A 34 24.94 -47.34 27.02
C SER A 34 25.22 -46.12 27.94
N LYS A 35 24.17 -45.58 28.58
CA LYS A 35 23.94 -45.69 30.04
C LYS A 35 22.64 -44.97 30.47
N LYS A 36 21.87 -45.61 31.35
CA LYS A 36 20.68 -45.06 32.06
C LYS A 36 21.05 -44.66 33.50
N ARG A 37 20.17 -43.95 34.20
CA ARG A 37 20.09 -43.94 35.69
C ARG A 37 18.62 -43.88 36.17
N LYS A 38 18.30 -44.51 37.32
CA LYS A 38 17.01 -44.49 38.11
C LYS A 38 17.22 -43.53 39.32
N VAL A 39 16.25 -42.98 40.06
CA VAL A 39 14.76 -43.07 40.14
C VAL A 39 14.19 -41.74 40.74
N SER A 40 12.95 -41.49 41.23
CA SER A 40 11.68 -42.21 41.60
C SER A 40 10.59 -42.08 40.48
N ASP A 41 9.33 -42.54 40.49
CA ASP A 41 8.34 -43.12 41.46
C ASP A 41 7.78 -42.09 42.49
N GLU A 42 6.52 -41.99 42.92
CA GLU A 42 5.24 -42.73 42.71
C GLU A 42 4.19 -41.73 42.08
N ASP A 43 2.95 -42.06 41.66
CA ASP A 43 1.87 -42.83 42.30
C ASP A 43 0.85 -43.41 41.26
N VAL A 44 -0.12 -44.21 41.72
CA VAL A 44 -0.88 -45.23 40.96
C VAL A 44 -2.38 -44.79 40.84
N GLN A 45 -3.09 -44.92 39.71
CA GLN A 45 -3.83 -46.15 39.37
C GLN A 45 -4.29 -46.29 37.90
N GLU A 46 -4.18 -47.55 37.47
CA GLU A 46 -4.76 -48.27 36.32
C GLU A 46 -6.32 -48.44 36.52
N VAL A 47 -7.21 -48.98 35.66
CA VAL A 47 -7.12 -50.00 34.59
C VAL A 47 -8.32 -49.93 33.57
N THR A 48 -8.16 -50.56 32.40
CA THR A 48 -9.17 -51.23 31.53
C THR A 48 -10.29 -50.47 30.76
N GLU A 49 -10.15 -50.45 29.43
CA GLU A 49 -11.17 -50.93 28.46
C GLU A 49 -11.29 -52.49 28.53
N PRO A 50 -12.16 -53.25 27.79
CA PRO A 50 -13.08 -52.89 26.69
C PRO A 50 -14.47 -53.61 26.66
N LYS A 51 -15.35 -53.22 25.71
CA LYS A 51 -16.07 -54.15 24.77
C LYS A 51 -16.96 -53.43 23.73
N ARG A 52 -17.63 -54.22 22.85
CA ARG A 52 -18.14 -53.87 21.51
C ARG A 52 -19.68 -53.99 21.36
N LYS A 53 -20.21 -53.25 20.35
CA LYS A 53 -21.34 -53.56 19.42
C LYS A 53 -22.83 -53.26 19.80
N ILE A 54 -23.52 -52.58 18.84
CA ILE A 54 -24.93 -52.79 18.36
C ILE A 54 -26.05 -52.35 19.35
N ALA A 55 -27.18 -51.69 19.00
CA ALA A 55 -27.77 -50.99 17.84
C ALA A 55 -28.76 -49.90 18.40
N ALA A 56 -29.49 -49.02 17.69
CA ALA A 56 -30.18 -49.01 16.40
C ALA A 56 -30.24 -47.57 15.80
N LYS A 57 -30.41 -47.28 14.51
CA LYS A 57 -31.40 -47.71 13.49
C LYS A 57 -32.84 -47.21 13.72
N THR A 58 -33.15 -46.02 13.21
CA THR A 58 -34.45 -45.73 12.56
C THR A 58 -34.20 -45.00 11.24
N LYS A 59 -34.60 -45.61 10.12
CA LYS A 59 -34.50 -45.01 8.77
C LYS A 59 -35.69 -45.50 7.95
N LYS A 60 -36.71 -44.66 7.76
CA LYS A 60 -37.82 -44.98 6.83
C LYS A 60 -37.36 -44.79 5.38
N VAL A 61 -37.68 -45.77 4.56
CA VAL A 61 -37.44 -45.87 3.11
C VAL A 61 -38.63 -46.67 2.54
N SER A 62 -38.83 -46.65 1.22
CA SER A 62 -39.86 -47.35 0.43
C SER A 62 -41.22 -46.59 0.31
N GLU A 63 -41.92 -46.58 -0.84
CA GLU A 63 -41.56 -47.19 -2.14
C GLU A 63 -42.12 -46.51 -3.43
N LYS A 64 -41.91 -47.18 -4.56
CA LYS A 64 -41.96 -46.73 -5.98
C LYS A 64 -43.38 -46.37 -6.48
N GLY A 65 -43.46 -45.52 -7.51
CA GLY A 65 -44.66 -45.36 -8.36
C GLY A 65 -44.36 -44.71 -9.72
N LYS A 66 -44.48 -45.44 -10.83
CA LYS A 66 -44.36 -44.95 -12.23
C LYS A 66 -45.73 -44.46 -12.74
N GLY A 67 -45.82 -43.43 -13.62
CA GLY A 67 -47.07 -43.24 -14.38
C GLY A 67 -47.30 -41.95 -15.22
N LYS A 68 -46.80 -41.91 -16.46
CA LYS A 68 -47.47 -41.44 -17.72
C LYS A 68 -48.38 -40.16 -17.79
N THR A 69 -47.90 -39.18 -18.58
CA THR A 69 -48.53 -38.48 -19.75
C THR A 69 -49.87 -37.73 -19.69
N LYS A 70 -49.84 -36.45 -20.14
CA LYS A 70 -50.47 -35.86 -21.37
C LYS A 70 -49.62 -34.60 -21.74
N ALA A 71 -49.37 -34.17 -23.00
CA ALA A 71 -50.19 -33.93 -24.20
C ALA A 71 -51.12 -32.70 -24.05
N GLU A 72 -51.25 -31.72 -24.95
CA GLU A 72 -50.75 -31.45 -26.33
C GLU A 72 -50.65 -29.89 -26.50
N ALA A 73 -50.15 -29.24 -27.56
CA ALA A 73 -50.49 -29.31 -28.99
C ALA A 73 -49.39 -28.62 -29.85
N ASN A 74 -48.86 -29.26 -30.91
CA ASN A 74 -49.25 -29.18 -32.34
C ASN A 74 -48.79 -27.95 -33.14
N ALA A 75 -47.78 -28.15 -34.01
CA ALA A 75 -47.64 -27.48 -35.31
C ALA A 75 -46.75 -28.31 -36.28
N LYS A 76 -47.35 -29.36 -36.87
CA LYS A 76 -47.08 -30.02 -38.17
C LYS A 76 -45.65 -30.09 -38.76
N ASP A 77 -45.25 -31.33 -39.06
CA ASP A 77 -44.90 -31.89 -40.39
C ASP A 77 -44.04 -31.05 -41.38
N ALA A 78 -43.03 -31.59 -42.07
CA ALA A 78 -42.61 -33.00 -42.23
C ALA A 78 -41.07 -33.14 -42.31
N ALA A 79 -40.58 -34.38 -42.26
CA ALA A 79 -39.15 -34.68 -42.31
C ALA A 79 -38.52 -34.41 -43.69
N ALA A 80 -37.27 -33.95 -43.68
CA ALA A 80 -36.41 -33.87 -44.86
C ALA A 80 -35.31 -34.93 -44.79
N GLU A 81 -34.98 -35.54 -45.93
CA GLU A 81 -33.67 -36.11 -46.29
C GLU A 81 -33.74 -36.63 -47.75
N PRO A 82 -32.62 -36.86 -48.46
CA PRO A 82 -31.33 -36.18 -48.37
C PRO A 82 -30.82 -35.69 -49.75
N SER A 83 -29.97 -34.67 -49.79
CA SER A 83 -29.13 -34.42 -50.98
C SER A 83 -27.81 -33.74 -50.64
N VAL A 84 -26.73 -34.22 -51.26
CA VAL A 84 -25.36 -33.69 -51.09
C VAL A 84 -25.17 -32.45 -51.97
N GLY A 85 -24.68 -31.34 -51.39
CA GLY A 85 -24.35 -30.13 -52.12
C GLY A 85 -23.33 -29.27 -51.38
N ASN A 86 -22.24 -28.90 -52.05
CA ASN A 86 -21.18 -28.09 -51.46
C ASN A 86 -21.63 -26.63 -51.30
N ALA A 87 -21.92 -26.21 -50.07
CA ALA A 87 -21.97 -24.80 -49.69
C ALA A 87 -20.67 -24.43 -48.97
N VAL A 88 -19.88 -23.53 -49.56
CA VAL A 88 -18.72 -22.92 -48.89
C VAL A 88 -19.21 -22.26 -47.61
N ARG A 89 -18.77 -22.75 -46.45
CA ARG A 89 -18.95 -21.99 -45.21
C ARG A 89 -18.15 -20.71 -45.34
N GLN A 90 -18.88 -19.61 -45.49
CA GLN A 90 -18.33 -18.28 -45.41
C GLN A 90 -17.55 -18.16 -44.09
N HIS A 91 -16.47 -17.38 -44.12
CA HIS A 91 -15.65 -17.18 -42.94
C HIS A 91 -16.42 -16.26 -41.99
N ASP A 92 -17.27 -16.85 -41.13
CA ASP A 92 -18.04 -16.13 -40.11
C ASP A 92 -17.11 -15.13 -39.42
N GLN A 93 -17.41 -13.85 -39.56
CA GLN A 93 -16.61 -12.81 -38.96
C GLN A 93 -16.73 -12.96 -37.44
N VAL A 94 -15.62 -13.35 -36.81
CA VAL A 94 -15.52 -13.32 -35.34
C VAL A 94 -15.95 -11.92 -34.91
N PRO A 95 -16.98 -11.77 -34.06
CA PRO A 95 -17.45 -10.45 -33.66
C PRO A 95 -16.27 -9.65 -33.12
N ASN A 96 -16.10 -8.42 -33.63
CA ASN A 96 -15.09 -7.51 -33.11
C ASN A 96 -15.43 -7.24 -31.63
N ASP A 97 -14.79 -8.00 -30.75
CA ASP A 97 -14.86 -7.82 -29.31
C ASP A 97 -14.58 -6.35 -29.01
N ALA A 98 -15.48 -5.70 -28.28
CA ALA A 98 -15.50 -4.25 -28.11
C ALA A 98 -14.22 -3.70 -27.48
N LEU A 99 -13.46 -4.54 -26.76
CA LEU A 99 -12.14 -4.20 -26.25
C LEU A 99 -11.10 -4.04 -27.39
N LEU A 100 -11.20 -4.81 -28.47
CA LEU A 100 -10.22 -4.84 -29.56
C LEU A 100 -10.21 -3.60 -30.46
N VAL A 101 -11.27 -2.78 -30.37
CA VAL A 101 -11.45 -1.50 -31.09
C VAL A 101 -10.72 -0.35 -30.38
N LEU A 102 -10.39 -0.50 -29.09
CA LEU A 102 -9.71 0.53 -28.32
C LEU A 102 -8.20 0.56 -28.62
N PRO A 103 -7.56 1.75 -28.63
CA PRO A 103 -6.11 1.90 -28.61
C PRO A 103 -5.46 1.14 -27.45
N ALA A 104 -4.20 0.74 -27.63
CA ALA A 104 -3.47 -0.06 -26.63
C ALA A 104 -3.33 0.68 -25.30
N GLU A 105 -3.15 2.00 -25.36
CA GLU A 105 -2.97 2.93 -24.25
C GLU A 105 -4.25 3.03 -23.40
N ILE A 106 -5.42 3.03 -24.06
CA ILE A 106 -6.72 3.04 -23.38
C ILE A 106 -6.98 1.65 -22.75
N LEU A 107 -6.60 0.57 -23.43
CA LEU A 107 -6.69 -0.78 -22.86
C LEU A 107 -5.79 -0.96 -21.65
N GLU A 108 -4.53 -0.52 -21.70
CA GLU A 108 -3.62 -0.55 -20.55
C GLU A 108 -4.17 0.30 -19.41
N THR A 109 -4.67 1.51 -19.67
CA THR A 109 -5.32 2.36 -18.66
C THR A 109 -6.52 1.67 -18.00
N ILE A 110 -7.39 0.99 -18.77
CA ILE A 110 -8.50 0.22 -18.23
C ILE A 110 -7.99 -0.95 -17.37
N LEU A 111 -7.04 -1.73 -17.88
CA LEU A 111 -6.52 -2.94 -17.24
C LEU A 111 -5.74 -2.64 -15.95
N GLU A 112 -5.01 -1.53 -15.88
CA GLU A 112 -4.33 -1.08 -14.66
C GLU A 112 -5.31 -0.67 -13.54
N ASN A 113 -6.56 -0.35 -13.87
CA ASN A 113 -7.63 -0.09 -12.91
C ASN A 113 -8.46 -1.34 -12.55
N VAL A 114 -8.15 -2.53 -13.09
CA VAL A 114 -8.87 -3.78 -12.76
C VAL A 114 -8.34 -4.41 -11.47
N ASN A 115 -8.90 -4.00 -10.34
CA ASN A 115 -8.57 -4.47 -8.98
C ASN A 115 -8.93 -5.95 -8.67
N HIS A 116 -9.00 -6.84 -9.67
CA HIS A 116 -9.26 -8.27 -9.47
C HIS A 116 -8.36 -9.19 -10.32
N PRO A 117 -7.11 -9.46 -9.87
CA PRO A 117 -6.16 -10.32 -10.57
C PRO A 117 -6.68 -11.71 -10.99
N PRO A 118 -7.57 -12.41 -10.24
CA PRO A 118 -8.13 -13.68 -10.69
C PRO A 118 -9.09 -13.58 -11.89
N SER A 119 -9.63 -12.39 -12.19
CA SER A 119 -10.34 -12.14 -13.46
C SER A 119 -9.37 -11.84 -14.59
N MET A 120 -8.32 -11.05 -14.31
CA MET A 120 -7.24 -10.76 -15.27
C MET A 120 -6.57 -12.05 -15.77
N VAL A 121 -6.20 -12.97 -14.88
CA VAL A 121 -5.65 -14.29 -15.27
C VAL A 121 -6.62 -15.09 -16.15
N LYS A 122 -7.93 -15.02 -15.90
CA LYS A 122 -8.93 -15.69 -16.75
C LYS A 122 -9.03 -15.03 -18.13
N LEU A 123 -9.02 -13.70 -18.20
CA LEU A 123 -9.01 -12.94 -19.45
C LEU A 123 -7.78 -13.29 -20.30
N ALA A 124 -6.59 -13.31 -19.69
CA ALA A 124 -5.34 -13.72 -20.35
C ALA A 124 -5.39 -15.14 -20.93
N CYS A 125 -6.16 -16.06 -20.31
CA CYS A 125 -6.36 -17.42 -20.82
C CYS A 125 -7.34 -17.52 -22.01
N THR A 126 -8.00 -16.44 -22.45
CA THR A 126 -8.96 -16.48 -23.57
C THR A 126 -8.32 -16.39 -24.95
N SER A 127 -7.24 -15.60 -25.11
CA SER A 127 -6.59 -15.38 -26.40
C SER A 127 -5.13 -14.95 -26.24
N LYS A 128 -4.30 -15.13 -27.28
CA LYS A 128 -2.91 -14.64 -27.28
C LYS A 128 -2.80 -13.11 -27.13
N ARG A 129 -3.76 -12.35 -27.66
CA ARG A 129 -3.80 -10.87 -27.54
C ARG A 129 -4.20 -10.42 -26.13
N HIS A 130 -5.14 -11.13 -25.50
CA HIS A 130 -5.45 -10.89 -24.08
C HIS A 130 -4.30 -11.29 -23.17
N TYR A 131 -3.58 -12.38 -23.48
CA TYR A 131 -2.35 -12.74 -22.77
C TYR A 131 -1.29 -11.62 -22.87
N SER A 132 -1.02 -11.08 -24.06
CA SER A 132 0.04 -10.08 -24.26
C SER A 132 -0.24 -8.73 -23.58
N ILE A 133 -1.51 -8.30 -23.45
CA ILE A 133 -1.84 -7.02 -22.77
C ILE A 133 -2.03 -7.18 -21.25
N VAL A 134 -2.48 -8.36 -20.77
CA VAL A 134 -2.75 -8.57 -19.34
C VAL A 134 -1.51 -9.00 -18.55
N MET A 135 -0.60 -9.77 -19.16
CA MET A 135 0.59 -10.25 -18.45
C MET A 135 1.56 -9.14 -18.01
N PRO A 136 1.78 -8.05 -18.79
CA PRO A 136 2.53 -6.89 -18.31
C PRO A 136 1.94 -6.30 -17.02
N VAL A 137 0.63 -6.07 -16.98
CA VAL A 137 -0.07 -5.53 -15.79
C VAL A 137 0.05 -6.48 -14.59
N LEU A 138 -0.17 -7.78 -14.80
CA LEU A 138 -0.08 -8.79 -13.72
C LEU A 138 1.33 -8.97 -13.13
N HIS A 139 2.38 -8.71 -13.91
CA HIS A 139 3.77 -8.85 -13.48
C HIS A 139 4.45 -7.49 -13.18
N LYS A 140 3.73 -6.36 -13.29
CA LYS A 140 4.26 -4.99 -13.11
C LYS A 140 4.91 -4.75 -11.74
N ARG A 141 4.39 -5.36 -10.67
CA ARG A 141 4.83 -5.18 -9.27
C ARG A 141 5.16 -6.51 -8.60
N ILE A 142 6.32 -6.57 -7.91
CA ILE A 142 6.67 -7.64 -6.97
C ILE A 142 6.76 -7.04 -5.56
N SER A 143 5.74 -7.23 -4.72
CA SER A 143 5.76 -6.82 -3.31
C SER A 143 6.05 -8.00 -2.38
N VAL A 144 7.10 -7.91 -1.58
CA VAL A 144 7.62 -8.94 -0.68
C VAL A 144 7.56 -8.44 0.77
N SER A 145 6.96 -9.23 1.66
CA SER A 145 7.15 -9.10 3.11
C SER A 145 6.80 -10.44 3.79
N ILE A 146 7.52 -10.80 4.86
CA ILE A 146 7.26 -12.00 5.66
C ILE A 146 7.56 -11.73 7.14
N GLY A 147 6.54 -11.80 8.00
CA GLY A 147 6.72 -11.86 9.46
C GLY A 147 6.69 -13.27 10.07
N PHE A 148 6.49 -14.34 9.28
CA PHE A 148 6.35 -15.71 9.78
C PHE A 148 6.78 -16.78 8.76
N TRP A 149 7.46 -17.84 9.19
CA TRP A 149 7.98 -18.90 8.30
C TRP A 149 6.88 -19.62 7.49
N GLN A 150 5.65 -19.67 8.00
CA GLN A 150 4.49 -20.25 7.33
C GLN A 150 4.11 -19.52 6.03
N HIS A 151 4.59 -18.28 5.81
CA HIS A 151 4.31 -17.47 4.63
C HIS A 151 5.33 -17.62 3.49
N ILE A 152 6.48 -18.27 3.75
CA ILE A 152 7.51 -18.55 2.71
C ILE A 152 6.92 -19.28 1.47
N PRO A 153 5.98 -20.25 1.60
CA PRO A 153 5.30 -20.87 0.46
C PRO A 153 4.47 -19.94 -0.43
N HIS A 154 4.11 -18.74 0.05
CA HIS A 154 3.44 -17.71 -0.76
C HIS A 154 4.48 -16.93 -1.57
N LEU A 155 5.50 -16.39 -0.89
CA LEU A 155 6.63 -15.68 -1.51
C LEU A 155 7.30 -16.51 -2.61
N ILE A 156 7.60 -17.79 -2.37
CA ILE A 156 8.23 -18.64 -3.39
C ILE A 156 7.39 -18.71 -4.67
N ARG A 157 6.06 -18.80 -4.56
CA ARG A 157 5.16 -18.84 -5.74
C ARG A 157 5.05 -17.51 -6.48
N GLN A 158 5.31 -16.40 -5.80
CA GLN A 158 5.31 -15.05 -6.35
C GLN A 158 6.66 -14.70 -7.01
N ILE A 159 7.77 -15.17 -6.42
CA ILE A 159 9.14 -14.92 -6.89
C ILE A 159 9.54 -15.89 -8.01
N GLU A 160 9.28 -17.20 -7.88
CA GLU A 160 9.70 -18.22 -8.86
C GLU A 160 9.28 -17.95 -10.33
N PRO A 161 8.12 -17.34 -10.66
CA PRO A 161 7.79 -17.00 -12.04
C PRO A 161 8.89 -16.19 -12.76
N HIS A 162 9.66 -15.38 -12.04
CA HIS A 162 10.68 -14.47 -12.58
C HIS A 162 12.11 -15.08 -12.55
N LEU A 163 12.26 -16.35 -12.17
CA LEU A 163 13.54 -17.05 -12.04
C LEU A 163 13.79 -18.08 -13.15
N SER A 164 15.03 -18.16 -13.62
CA SER A 164 15.50 -19.23 -14.50
C SER A 164 15.40 -20.60 -13.83
N ILE A 165 15.43 -21.66 -14.63
CA ILE A 165 15.38 -23.05 -14.13
C ILE A 165 16.65 -23.38 -13.32
N ALA A 166 17.80 -22.79 -13.66
CA ALA A 166 19.06 -22.91 -12.93
C ALA A 166 18.96 -22.29 -11.52
N GLN A 167 18.49 -21.04 -11.42
CA GLN A 167 18.29 -20.35 -10.13
C GLN A 167 17.33 -21.13 -9.23
N LYS A 168 16.20 -21.63 -9.76
CA LYS A 168 15.27 -22.48 -9.00
C LYS A 168 15.92 -23.76 -8.47
N LYS A 169 16.71 -24.44 -9.32
CA LYS A 169 17.46 -25.64 -8.93
C LYS A 169 18.52 -25.35 -7.87
N GLN A 170 19.16 -24.17 -7.91
CA GLN A 170 20.12 -23.73 -6.89
C GLN A 170 19.42 -23.44 -5.54
N LEU A 171 18.43 -22.54 -5.54
CA LEU A 171 17.70 -22.13 -4.34
C LEU A 171 17.04 -23.31 -3.60
N LYS A 172 16.68 -24.36 -4.34
CA LYS A 172 16.13 -25.63 -3.79
C LYS A 172 17.18 -26.55 -3.15
N ARG A 173 18.46 -26.42 -3.50
CA ARG A 173 19.59 -27.06 -2.79
C ARG A 173 19.89 -26.33 -1.49
N GLU A 174 19.88 -25.00 -1.54
CA GLU A 174 20.15 -24.10 -0.41
C GLU A 174 19.05 -24.18 0.66
N GLY A 175 17.79 -24.42 0.27
CA GLY A 175 16.73 -24.78 1.22
C GLY A 175 15.52 -25.42 0.56
N LYS A 176 14.96 -26.47 1.19
CA LYS A 176 13.74 -27.14 0.73
C LYS A 176 12.51 -26.56 1.42
N TYR A 177 11.58 -26.02 0.64
CA TYR A 177 10.36 -25.37 1.13
C TYR A 177 9.13 -25.77 0.32
N LYS A 178 7.99 -25.90 1.00
CA LYS A 178 6.69 -26.08 0.33
C LYS A 178 6.43 -24.90 -0.60
N GLY A 179 5.97 -25.17 -1.82
CA GLY A 179 5.67 -24.14 -2.83
C GLY A 179 6.68 -24.07 -3.99
N GLN A 180 7.88 -24.64 -3.82
CA GLN A 180 8.90 -24.72 -4.86
C GLN A 180 8.47 -25.56 -6.07
N GLN A 181 8.99 -25.23 -7.25
CA GLN A 181 8.80 -26.04 -8.45
C GLN A 181 9.49 -27.41 -8.31
N GLU A 182 8.69 -28.48 -8.38
CA GLU A 182 9.18 -29.88 -8.30
C GLU A 182 9.71 -30.44 -9.62
N LYS A 183 9.10 -30.04 -10.74
CA LYS A 183 9.43 -30.55 -12.08
C LYS A 183 9.74 -29.39 -13.03
N PHE A 184 10.84 -29.52 -13.75
CA PHE A 184 11.31 -28.57 -14.75
C PHE A 184 11.26 -29.21 -16.14
N SER A 185 10.97 -28.42 -17.17
CA SER A 185 11.08 -28.91 -18.55
C SER A 185 12.54 -29.14 -18.91
N THR A 186 12.82 -30.21 -19.68
CA THR A 186 14.11 -30.43 -20.35
C THR A 186 14.19 -29.74 -21.72
N LEU A 187 13.06 -29.24 -22.24
CA LEU A 187 12.95 -28.57 -23.53
C LEU A 187 13.12 -27.04 -23.45
N LEU A 188 13.45 -26.52 -22.27
CA LEU A 188 13.71 -25.10 -22.03
C LEU A 188 15.16 -24.92 -21.60
N ASP A 189 15.82 -23.89 -22.10
CA ASP A 189 17.15 -23.50 -21.63
C ASP A 189 17.14 -23.32 -20.09
N PRO A 190 18.02 -24.01 -19.35
CA PRO A 190 18.13 -23.84 -17.91
C PRO A 190 18.46 -22.41 -17.46
N LEU A 191 19.19 -21.64 -18.27
CA LEU A 191 19.73 -20.32 -17.92
C LEU A 191 18.82 -19.16 -18.32
N ALA A 192 17.97 -19.33 -19.34
CA ALA A 192 17.04 -18.31 -19.80
C ALA A 192 16.19 -17.70 -18.67
N VAL A 193 16.19 -16.37 -18.62
CA VAL A 193 15.30 -15.58 -17.77
C VAL A 193 13.87 -15.64 -18.34
N PRO A 194 12.83 -15.91 -17.54
CA PRO A 194 11.45 -15.91 -18.01
C PRO A 194 11.02 -14.51 -18.50
N PRO A 195 10.38 -14.36 -19.68
CA PRO A 195 10.00 -13.05 -20.23
C PRO A 195 9.12 -12.17 -19.34
N CYS A 196 8.41 -12.76 -18.37
CA CYS A 196 7.64 -11.99 -17.39
C CYS A 196 8.52 -11.20 -16.39
N ALA A 197 9.83 -11.47 -16.30
CA ALA A 197 10.76 -10.63 -15.55
C ALA A 197 10.98 -9.26 -16.20
N ASP A 198 10.91 -9.16 -17.54
CA ASP A 198 11.05 -7.90 -18.28
C ASP A 198 9.82 -6.98 -18.14
N TYR A 199 8.69 -7.50 -17.64
CA TYR A 199 7.48 -6.73 -17.31
C TYR A 199 7.53 -6.07 -15.93
N VAL A 200 8.44 -6.48 -15.04
CA VAL A 200 8.55 -5.89 -13.70
C VAL A 200 9.01 -4.43 -13.83
N ARG A 201 8.28 -3.51 -13.21
CA ARG A 201 8.61 -2.07 -13.11
C ARG A 201 8.81 -1.63 -11.67
N GLN A 202 8.14 -2.30 -10.73
CA GLN A 202 8.11 -1.95 -9.32
C GLN A 202 8.48 -3.15 -8.45
N VAL A 203 9.39 -2.96 -7.49
CA VAL A 203 9.69 -3.95 -6.44
C VAL A 203 9.54 -3.28 -5.08
N VAL A 204 8.88 -3.98 -4.16
CA VAL A 204 8.72 -3.54 -2.76
C VAL A 204 9.25 -4.64 -1.84
N ILE A 205 10.14 -4.30 -0.92
CA ILE A 205 10.78 -5.20 0.03
C ILE A 205 10.47 -4.69 1.44
N GLY A 206 9.31 -5.04 1.98
CA GLY A 206 8.93 -4.76 3.36
C GLY A 206 9.73 -5.59 4.36
N GLY A 207 9.30 -5.62 5.63
CA GLY A 207 9.98 -6.41 6.67
C GLY A 207 10.04 -7.91 6.36
N ILE A 208 11.18 -8.54 6.65
CA ILE A 208 11.46 -9.96 6.42
C ILE A 208 12.02 -10.56 7.72
N ASP A 209 11.15 -10.93 8.66
CA ASP A 209 11.51 -11.82 9.77
C ASP A 209 10.67 -13.12 9.77
N PRO A 210 10.99 -14.10 8.91
CA PRO A 210 10.52 -15.47 9.05
C PRO A 210 11.21 -16.24 10.21
N GLY A 211 11.97 -15.57 11.08
CA GLY A 211 12.87 -16.15 12.06
C GLY A 211 14.27 -16.41 11.49
N LYS A 212 15.28 -16.28 12.37
CA LYS A 212 16.73 -16.31 12.05
C LYS A 212 17.17 -17.42 11.09
N LYS A 213 16.64 -18.64 11.23
CA LYS A 213 16.97 -19.80 10.37
C LYS A 213 16.54 -19.64 8.91
N HIS A 214 15.46 -18.90 8.67
CA HIS A 214 14.80 -18.82 7.37
C HIS A 214 15.11 -17.53 6.61
N LYS A 215 15.44 -16.45 7.33
CA LYS A 215 15.72 -15.12 6.75
C LYS A 215 16.79 -15.14 5.64
N PRO A 216 17.96 -15.81 5.79
CA PRO A 216 18.97 -15.84 4.72
C PRO A 216 18.47 -16.44 3.41
N VAL A 217 17.63 -17.48 3.46
CA VAL A 217 17.05 -18.08 2.25
C VAL A 217 16.08 -17.12 1.59
N VAL A 218 15.20 -16.45 2.36
CA VAL A 218 14.26 -15.48 1.79
C VAL A 218 14.98 -14.32 1.10
N MET A 219 16.05 -13.79 1.69
CA MET A 219 16.88 -12.76 1.04
C MET A 219 17.51 -13.26 -0.27
N ARG A 220 18.06 -14.49 -0.28
CA ARG A 220 18.67 -15.12 -1.47
C ARG A 220 17.67 -15.31 -2.63
N TYR A 221 16.38 -15.54 -2.36
CA TYR A 221 15.31 -15.54 -3.39
C TYR A 221 15.10 -14.14 -4.00
N VAL A 222 15.05 -13.10 -3.18
CA VAL A 222 14.86 -11.71 -3.63
C VAL A 222 16.08 -11.23 -4.41
N GLU A 223 17.30 -11.53 -3.94
CA GLU A 223 18.54 -11.21 -4.65
C GLU A 223 18.63 -11.89 -6.04
N GLU A 224 18.17 -13.14 -6.21
CA GLU A 224 18.17 -13.77 -7.55
C GLU A 224 17.15 -13.12 -8.51
N VAL A 225 15.99 -12.67 -8.03
CA VAL A 225 15.04 -11.92 -8.89
C VAL A 225 15.54 -10.52 -9.20
N LEU A 226 16.22 -9.84 -8.27
CA LEU A 226 16.79 -8.52 -8.52
C LEU A 226 17.86 -8.53 -9.62
N LYS A 227 18.59 -9.64 -9.81
CA LYS A 227 19.47 -9.82 -10.99
C LYS A 227 18.66 -9.81 -12.29
N ASN A 228 17.56 -10.58 -12.33
CA ASN A 228 16.77 -10.84 -13.53
C ASN A 228 15.89 -9.67 -14.00
N VAL A 229 15.40 -8.81 -13.11
CA VAL A 229 14.49 -7.71 -13.49
C VAL A 229 15.25 -6.57 -14.18
N SER A 230 15.27 -6.59 -15.50
CA SER A 230 15.98 -5.64 -16.38
C SER A 230 15.44 -4.21 -16.24
N ASN A 231 14.11 -4.07 -16.32
CA ASN A 231 13.39 -2.82 -16.52
C ASN A 231 12.84 -2.20 -15.22
N LEU A 232 13.58 -2.34 -14.11
CA LEU A 232 13.18 -1.81 -12.80
C LEU A 232 13.19 -0.27 -12.80
N GLU A 233 12.05 0.34 -12.47
CA GLU A 233 11.88 1.80 -12.37
C GLU A 233 11.74 2.28 -10.91
N VAL A 234 11.10 1.46 -10.06
CA VAL A 234 10.81 1.79 -8.66
C VAL A 234 11.30 0.67 -7.74
N ILE A 235 12.03 1.04 -6.70
CA ILE A 235 12.35 0.19 -5.56
C ILE A 235 11.93 0.88 -4.25
N ASP A 236 11.22 0.16 -3.39
CA ASP A 236 10.96 0.54 -1.99
C ASP A 236 11.47 -0.60 -1.10
N ALA A 237 12.35 -0.32 -0.14
CA ALA A 237 13.02 -1.33 0.67
C ALA A 237 13.17 -0.92 2.14
N CYS A 238 12.58 -1.73 3.03
CA CYS A 238 12.86 -1.72 4.46
C CYS A 238 14.09 -2.58 4.83
N GLU A 239 14.43 -3.55 3.98
CA GLU A 239 15.57 -4.45 4.15
C GLU A 239 16.31 -4.67 2.82
N LEU A 240 17.63 -4.84 2.90
CA LEU A 240 18.51 -5.09 1.76
C LEU A 240 19.57 -6.13 2.11
N THR A 241 20.39 -6.49 1.13
CA THR A 241 21.75 -6.99 1.33
C THR A 241 22.67 -6.28 0.35
N LYS A 242 23.99 -6.42 0.51
CA LYS A 242 24.95 -5.85 -0.44
C LYS A 242 24.73 -6.33 -1.88
N SER A 243 24.34 -7.60 -2.09
CA SER A 243 24.06 -8.13 -3.43
C SER A 243 22.74 -7.60 -4.02
N MET A 244 21.74 -7.28 -3.17
CA MET A 244 20.55 -6.54 -3.61
C MET A 244 20.95 -5.15 -4.10
N SER A 245 21.73 -4.41 -3.30
CA SER A 245 22.15 -3.04 -3.63
C SER A 245 23.05 -2.95 -4.85
N GLU A 246 23.97 -3.91 -5.04
CA GLU A 246 24.77 -4.05 -6.27
C GLU A 246 23.86 -4.29 -7.48
N SER A 247 22.84 -5.13 -7.35
CA SER A 247 21.86 -5.39 -8.41
C SER A 247 21.00 -4.16 -8.71
N ILE A 248 20.61 -3.38 -7.69
CA ILE A 248 19.82 -2.15 -7.82
C ILE A 248 20.66 -1.02 -8.44
N ALA A 249 21.91 -0.83 -8.00
CA ALA A 249 22.84 0.17 -8.53
C ALA A 249 23.18 -0.04 -10.01
N ALA A 250 23.02 -1.26 -10.54
CA ALA A 250 23.17 -1.56 -11.97
C ALA A 250 21.95 -1.22 -12.84
N LYS A 251 20.81 -0.79 -12.27
CA LYS A 251 19.56 -0.55 -13.02
C LYS A 251 19.54 0.85 -13.64
N LYS A 252 19.86 0.93 -14.94
CA LYS A 252 19.89 2.18 -15.73
C LYS A 252 18.54 2.91 -15.81
N ASN A 253 17.42 2.20 -15.62
CA ASN A 253 16.06 2.74 -15.75
C ASN A 253 15.43 3.13 -14.40
N LEU A 254 16.17 3.05 -13.30
CA LEU A 254 15.66 3.35 -11.97
C LEU A 254 15.36 4.85 -11.84
N LYS A 255 14.12 5.18 -11.47
CA LYS A 255 13.61 6.55 -11.30
C LYS A 255 13.28 6.86 -9.84
N ALA A 256 12.95 5.85 -9.04
CA ALA A 256 12.52 6.05 -7.67
C ALA A 256 13.14 5.03 -6.70
N LEU A 257 13.63 5.53 -5.58
CA LEU A 257 14.22 4.74 -4.48
C LEU A 257 13.63 5.19 -3.14
N ARG A 258 13.11 4.22 -2.37
CA ARG A 258 12.78 4.40 -0.95
C ARG A 258 13.56 3.42 -0.07
N LEU A 259 14.11 3.94 1.02
CA LEU A 259 14.82 3.21 2.06
C LEU A 259 14.16 3.50 3.42
N CYS A 260 13.60 2.49 4.07
CA CYS A 260 12.82 2.66 5.31
C CYS A 260 13.41 1.83 6.47
N VAL A 261 14.31 2.43 7.25
CA VAL A 261 15.05 1.73 8.31
C VAL A 261 14.18 1.54 9.55
N VAL A 262 13.68 0.31 9.73
CA VAL A 262 12.86 -0.09 10.87
C VAL A 262 13.73 -0.23 12.14
N PRO A 263 13.31 0.33 13.30
CA PRO A 263 14.00 0.13 14.57
C PRO A 263 14.16 -1.36 14.91
N GLY A 264 15.36 -1.78 15.32
CA GLY A 264 15.69 -3.18 15.61
C GLY A 264 16.21 -3.99 14.42
N GLY A 265 16.31 -3.40 13.22
CA GLY A 265 17.08 -3.98 12.11
C GLY A 265 18.57 -4.17 12.46
N SER A 266 19.22 -5.17 11.87
CA SER A 266 20.66 -5.41 12.03
C SER A 266 21.48 -4.24 11.47
N GLY A 267 22.46 -3.75 12.25
CA GLY A 267 23.14 -2.46 12.02
C GLY A 267 23.98 -2.31 10.74
N ASP A 268 24.19 -3.38 9.98
CA ASP A 268 25.09 -3.44 8.81
C ASP A 268 24.51 -2.76 7.53
N LEU A 269 23.42 -1.98 7.65
CA LEU A 269 22.77 -1.38 6.48
C LEU A 269 23.67 -0.41 5.71
N MET A 270 24.72 0.15 6.33
CA MET A 270 25.73 0.97 5.66
C MET A 270 26.48 0.19 4.57
N ASP A 271 27.20 -0.87 4.96
CA ASP A 271 28.00 -1.71 4.05
C ASP A 271 27.13 -2.38 2.98
N GLN A 272 25.86 -2.64 3.33
CA GLN A 272 24.86 -3.19 2.42
C GLN A 272 24.32 -2.13 1.44
N ALA A 273 24.14 -0.87 1.85
CA ALA A 273 23.60 0.20 1.00
C ALA A 273 24.68 0.98 0.22
N ALA A 274 25.97 0.88 0.60
CA ALA A 274 27.08 1.58 -0.07
C ALA A 274 27.10 1.52 -1.61
N PRO A 275 26.72 0.40 -2.29
CA PRO A 275 26.61 0.37 -3.76
C PRO A 275 25.63 1.40 -4.34
N LEU A 276 24.58 1.78 -3.59
CA LEU A 276 23.53 2.71 -4.01
C LEU A 276 24.03 4.14 -4.19
N ALA A 277 25.16 4.53 -3.57
CA ALA A 277 25.77 5.87 -3.74
C ALA A 277 26.15 6.20 -5.20
N LYS A 278 26.18 5.19 -6.08
CA LYS A 278 26.41 5.30 -7.53
C LYS A 278 25.14 5.62 -8.34
N LEU A 279 23.95 5.54 -7.73
CA LEU A 279 22.69 5.92 -8.39
C LEU A 279 22.66 7.42 -8.68
N GLY A 280 21.95 7.78 -9.75
CA GLY A 280 21.81 9.13 -10.27
C GLY A 280 20.65 9.21 -11.25
N ASN A 281 20.33 10.42 -11.69
CA ASN A 281 19.13 10.72 -12.50
C ASN A 281 17.81 10.27 -11.85
N LEU A 282 17.76 10.13 -10.52
CA LEU A 282 16.54 9.75 -9.81
C LEU A 282 15.53 10.91 -9.83
N GLU A 283 14.25 10.57 -9.98
CA GLU A 283 13.11 11.49 -9.94
C GLU A 283 12.50 11.57 -8.53
N HIS A 284 12.56 10.48 -7.75
CA HIS A 284 12.00 10.42 -6.39
C HIS A 284 12.97 9.70 -5.44
N ILE A 285 13.29 10.34 -4.31
CA ILE A 285 14.11 9.74 -3.24
C ILE A 285 13.36 9.86 -1.91
N SER A 286 13.28 8.75 -1.18
CA SER A 286 12.78 8.70 0.20
C SER A 286 13.75 7.94 1.09
N VAL A 287 14.24 8.57 2.16
CA VAL A 287 15.08 7.90 3.17
C VAL A 287 14.51 8.18 4.55
N LEU A 288 13.83 7.18 5.10
CA LEU A 288 13.22 7.19 6.43
C LEU A 288 14.10 6.39 7.38
N ASN A 289 15.15 7.02 7.92
CA ASN A 289 16.09 6.41 8.84
C ASN A 289 15.78 6.81 10.29
N ARG A 290 15.00 5.96 10.99
CA ARG A 290 14.74 6.13 12.44
C ARG A 290 15.78 5.44 13.33
N SER A 291 16.73 4.70 12.74
CA SER A 291 17.86 4.11 13.45
C SER A 291 18.94 5.16 13.79
N TRP A 292 19.92 4.79 14.60
CA TRP A 292 21.09 5.62 14.88
C TRP A 292 22.21 5.43 13.80
N GLY A 293 21.88 4.84 12.65
CA GLY A 293 22.83 4.46 11.59
C GLY A 293 23.18 5.58 10.59
N SER A 294 24.37 5.48 10.01
CA SER A 294 25.08 6.57 9.30
C SER A 294 24.62 6.88 7.85
N LEU A 295 23.41 6.49 7.41
CA LEU A 295 22.98 6.67 6.00
C LEU A 295 22.93 8.14 5.54
N LEU A 296 22.93 9.06 6.50
CA LEU A 296 22.75 10.50 6.36
C LEU A 296 23.96 11.27 6.93
N ALA A 297 25.10 10.59 7.11
CA ALA A 297 26.19 11.04 7.96
C ALA A 297 27.59 10.64 7.43
N GLY A 298 28.61 11.42 7.82
CA GLY A 298 30.01 11.14 7.53
C GLY A 298 30.45 11.40 6.09
N LYS A 299 31.74 11.17 5.79
CA LYS A 299 32.37 11.49 4.49
C LYS A 299 31.89 10.62 3.33
N GLU A 300 31.26 9.48 3.60
CA GLU A 300 30.69 8.56 2.60
C GLU A 300 29.15 8.57 2.64
N ASN A 301 28.56 9.76 2.79
CA ASN A 301 27.11 9.94 2.85
C ASN A 301 26.42 9.43 1.56
N ILE A 302 25.72 8.31 1.68
CA ILE A 302 25.10 7.58 0.58
C ILE A 302 23.95 8.39 -0.02
N LEU A 303 23.09 9.00 0.82
CA LEU A 303 22.02 9.88 0.35
C LEU A 303 22.60 11.08 -0.41
N GLN A 304 23.58 11.77 0.17
CA GLN A 304 24.17 12.96 -0.43
C GLN A 304 24.78 12.68 -1.81
N SER A 305 25.43 11.53 -1.98
CA SER A 305 25.93 11.14 -3.30
C SER A 305 24.80 10.91 -4.32
N MET A 306 23.70 10.26 -3.93
CA MET A 306 22.52 10.11 -4.81
C MET A 306 21.86 11.46 -5.14
N LEU A 307 21.84 12.41 -4.21
CA LEU A 307 21.35 13.78 -4.42
C LEU A 307 22.24 14.54 -5.43
N LEU A 308 23.57 14.56 -5.22
CA LEU A 308 24.53 15.19 -6.13
C LEU A 308 24.46 14.59 -7.55
N ASN A 309 24.13 13.31 -7.66
CA ASN A 309 23.94 12.62 -8.93
C ASN A 309 22.55 12.85 -9.58
N SER A 310 21.61 13.51 -8.90
CA SER A 310 20.20 13.67 -9.33
C SER A 310 19.67 15.13 -9.32
N LEU A 311 20.54 16.13 -9.13
CA LEU A 311 20.20 17.57 -9.02
C LEU A 311 19.11 18.06 -10.01
N SER A 312 19.26 17.75 -11.29
CA SER A 312 18.37 18.22 -12.38
C SER A 312 17.19 17.29 -12.69
N THR A 313 17.07 16.15 -11.99
CA THR A 313 16.00 15.17 -12.21
C THR A 313 15.06 15.01 -11.02
N LEU A 314 15.53 15.33 -9.80
CA LEU A 314 14.81 15.08 -8.55
C LEU A 314 13.56 15.95 -8.42
N LYS A 315 12.39 15.33 -8.52
CA LYS A 315 11.06 15.93 -8.38
C LYS A 315 10.53 15.85 -6.95
N SER A 316 10.90 14.81 -6.21
CA SER A 316 10.44 14.57 -4.83
C SER A 316 11.56 14.08 -3.93
N LEU A 317 11.68 14.69 -2.75
CA LEU A 317 12.62 14.32 -1.70
C LEU A 317 11.91 14.16 -0.35
N GLU A 318 12.01 12.98 0.24
CA GLU A 318 11.57 12.69 1.61
C GLU A 318 12.79 12.28 2.46
N VAL A 319 13.05 12.98 3.56
CA VAL A 319 14.13 12.68 4.51
C VAL A 319 13.56 12.63 5.92
N GLY A 320 13.54 11.44 6.52
CA GLY A 320 13.20 11.20 7.91
C GLY A 320 14.44 10.76 8.69
N THR A 321 14.77 11.46 9.77
CA THR A 321 15.98 11.23 10.58
C THR A 321 15.61 10.86 12.03
N ASN A 322 16.64 10.60 12.84
CA ASN A 322 16.53 10.65 14.30
C ASN A 322 17.14 11.98 14.79
N VAL A 323 16.81 12.38 16.02
CA VAL A 323 17.04 13.74 16.60
C VAL A 323 18.51 14.19 16.56
N TRP A 324 19.45 13.25 16.55
CA TRP A 324 20.89 13.51 16.78
C TRP A 324 21.75 13.58 15.53
N TYR A 325 21.20 13.35 14.33
CA TYR A 325 21.98 13.41 13.09
C TYR A 325 21.10 13.73 11.87
N SER A 326 21.29 14.91 11.28
CA SER A 326 20.54 15.32 10.07
C SER A 326 21.38 16.04 9.00
N ASP A 327 22.71 15.94 9.06
CA ASP A 327 23.62 16.59 8.10
C ASP A 327 23.72 15.87 6.73
N PHE A 328 22.57 15.64 6.09
CA PHE A 328 22.50 15.03 4.76
C PHE A 328 22.98 15.95 3.62
N LEU A 329 23.32 17.20 3.96
CA LEU A 329 23.92 18.22 3.08
C LEU A 329 25.28 18.72 3.62
N ALA A 330 26.01 17.89 4.38
CA ALA A 330 27.34 18.20 4.90
C ALA A 330 28.30 18.73 3.81
N ASP A 331 28.87 19.93 3.96
CA ASP A 331 29.84 20.51 3.01
C ASP A 331 29.29 20.66 1.56
N TRP A 332 27.96 20.75 1.39
CA TRP A 332 27.27 20.66 0.09
C TRP A 332 27.82 21.57 -1.00
N GLU A 333 28.05 22.86 -0.70
CA GLU A 333 28.54 23.82 -1.69
C GLU A 333 29.92 23.44 -2.23
N ASN A 334 30.82 22.95 -1.38
CA ASN A 334 32.17 22.53 -1.78
C ASN A 334 32.15 21.20 -2.52
N GLN A 335 31.24 20.29 -2.17
CA GLN A 335 31.00 19.08 -2.97
C GLN A 335 30.44 19.37 -4.36
N ILE A 336 29.57 20.39 -4.52
CA ILE A 336 29.17 20.89 -5.84
C ILE A 336 30.37 21.51 -6.57
N LYS A 337 31.20 22.34 -5.92
CA LYS A 337 32.43 22.91 -6.55
C LYS A 337 33.36 21.81 -7.07
N ALA A 338 33.53 20.73 -6.30
CA ALA A 338 34.41 19.62 -6.63
C ALA A 338 33.85 18.70 -7.73
N ARG A 339 32.52 18.48 -7.81
CA ARG A 339 31.91 17.52 -8.76
C ARG A 339 31.29 18.17 -10.00
N LYS A 340 30.74 19.40 -9.90
CA LYS A 340 29.91 20.08 -10.91
C LYS A 340 30.05 21.60 -10.81
N SER A 341 31.24 22.13 -11.13
CA SER A 341 31.55 23.57 -11.03
C SER A 341 30.56 24.49 -11.78
N ASP A 342 30.02 24.06 -12.92
CA ASP A 342 29.00 24.82 -13.67
C ASP A 342 27.65 24.92 -12.96
N ALA A 343 27.31 24.01 -12.04
CA ALA A 343 26.04 24.05 -11.31
C ALA A 343 25.95 25.24 -10.35
N LEU A 344 27.07 25.75 -9.83
CA LEU A 344 27.08 26.94 -8.96
C LEU A 344 26.61 28.23 -9.65
N LYS A 345 26.56 28.24 -10.99
CA LYS A 345 25.98 29.34 -11.78
C LYS A 345 24.45 29.40 -11.68
N GLN A 346 23.81 28.34 -11.16
CA GLN A 346 22.38 28.29 -10.89
C GLN A 346 22.09 28.81 -9.48
N ALA A 347 21.04 29.61 -9.32
CA ALA A 347 20.66 30.18 -8.02
C ALA A 347 20.21 29.14 -6.97
N LYS A 348 19.81 27.96 -7.44
CA LYS A 348 19.28 26.82 -6.68
C LYS A 348 19.72 25.52 -7.36
N ASP A 349 19.98 24.48 -6.58
CA ASP A 349 20.63 23.26 -7.10
C ASP A 349 19.61 22.20 -7.57
N PHE A 350 18.48 22.07 -6.88
CA PHE A 350 17.43 21.11 -7.23
C PHE A 350 16.37 21.71 -8.16
N THR A 351 16.75 21.95 -9.41
CA THR A 351 15.92 22.67 -10.41
C THR A 351 14.59 21.99 -10.78
N ALA A 352 14.44 20.69 -10.52
CA ALA A 352 13.23 19.91 -10.82
C ALA A 352 12.29 19.71 -9.61
N LEU A 353 12.67 20.15 -8.41
CA LEU A 353 12.01 19.75 -7.17
C LEU A 353 10.61 20.38 -7.02
N LYS A 354 9.62 19.55 -6.71
CA LYS A 354 8.22 19.94 -6.52
C LYS A 354 7.56 19.35 -5.26
N SER A 355 8.17 18.39 -4.59
CA SER A 355 7.68 17.84 -3.32
C SER A 355 8.85 17.66 -2.35
N LEU A 356 8.72 18.21 -1.14
CA LEU A 356 9.70 18.09 -0.06
C LEU A 356 9.02 17.61 1.23
N SER A 357 9.56 16.56 1.84
CA SER A 357 9.16 16.08 3.16
C SER A 357 10.39 15.97 4.07
N LEU A 358 10.38 16.66 5.20
CA LEU A 358 11.43 16.61 6.23
C LEU A 358 10.83 16.14 7.55
N SER A 359 11.47 15.16 8.19
CA SER A 359 11.07 14.71 9.53
C SER A 359 12.25 14.38 10.42
N GLY A 360 12.19 14.75 11.71
CA GLY A 360 13.27 14.53 12.68
C GLY A 360 14.47 15.47 12.55
N VAL A 361 14.47 16.34 11.52
CA VAL A 361 15.59 17.23 11.16
C VAL A 361 15.77 18.34 12.19
N ALA A 362 17.02 18.68 12.46
CA ALA A 362 17.43 19.83 13.27
C ALA A 362 18.20 20.85 12.41
N PHE A 363 18.09 22.13 12.78
CA PHE A 363 18.64 23.28 12.05
C PHE A 363 19.67 24.07 12.89
N SER A 364 19.99 23.58 14.09
CA SER A 364 20.98 24.16 15.00
C SER A 364 21.58 23.07 15.89
N GLY A 365 22.78 23.32 16.43
CA GLY A 365 23.53 22.36 17.25
C GLY A 365 24.74 21.79 16.51
N GLU A 366 25.69 21.25 17.27
CA GLU A 366 27.06 20.86 16.85
C GLU A 366 27.12 20.02 15.55
N PHE A 367 26.14 19.14 15.33
CA PHE A 367 26.07 18.25 14.16
C PHE A 367 25.08 18.72 13.08
N CYS A 368 24.60 19.97 13.14
CA CYS A 368 23.52 20.48 12.27
C CYS A 368 23.69 21.94 11.80
N GLU A 369 24.77 22.64 12.16
CA GLU A 369 24.96 24.08 11.87
C GLU A 369 24.85 24.43 10.36
N ASN A 370 25.35 23.55 9.49
CA ASN A 370 25.36 23.76 8.04
C ASN A 370 24.05 23.31 7.33
N VAL A 371 23.11 22.69 8.05
CA VAL A 371 21.88 22.14 7.45
C VAL A 371 20.99 23.25 6.91
N MET A 372 20.71 24.29 7.69
CA MET A 372 19.84 25.40 7.25
C MET A 372 20.46 26.23 6.09
N PRO A 373 21.75 26.64 6.13
CA PRO A 373 22.39 27.28 4.98
C PRO A 373 22.37 26.41 3.72
N SER A 374 22.73 25.12 3.83
CA SER A 374 22.80 24.23 2.67
C SER A 374 21.42 23.95 2.07
N LEU A 375 20.40 23.72 2.91
CA LEU A 375 19.02 23.50 2.46
C LEU A 375 18.45 24.72 1.75
N THR A 376 18.67 25.92 2.30
CA THR A 376 18.17 27.18 1.72
C THR A 376 18.95 27.63 0.48
N ARG A 377 20.22 27.22 0.32
CA ARG A 377 20.96 27.35 -0.94
C ARG A 377 20.52 26.33 -2.01
N ALA A 378 20.17 25.10 -1.61
CA ALA A 378 19.86 24.04 -2.56
C ALA A 378 18.42 24.06 -3.09
N ILE A 379 17.44 24.41 -2.25
CA ILE A 379 16.00 24.28 -2.53
C ILE A 379 15.33 25.61 -2.84
N ASP A 380 14.54 25.65 -3.92
CA ASP A 380 13.57 26.71 -4.19
C ASP A 380 12.23 26.36 -3.51
N PHE A 381 11.95 26.98 -2.36
CA PHE A 381 10.70 26.73 -1.63
C PHE A 381 9.48 27.32 -2.35
N LEU A 382 9.61 28.44 -3.08
CA LEU A 382 8.51 29.08 -3.79
C LEU A 382 7.99 28.19 -4.93
N GLN A 383 8.90 27.43 -5.53
CA GLN A 383 8.60 26.49 -6.61
C GLN A 383 8.01 25.14 -6.15
N LEU A 384 8.00 24.81 -4.85
CA LEU A 384 7.40 23.56 -4.36
C LEU A 384 5.88 23.55 -4.56
N ARG A 385 5.31 22.36 -4.79
CA ARG A 385 3.86 22.08 -4.82
C ARG A 385 3.38 21.34 -3.57
N GLU A 386 4.23 20.49 -3.00
CA GLU A 386 4.00 19.85 -1.70
C GLU A 386 5.15 20.19 -0.74
N LEU A 387 4.80 20.52 0.51
CA LEU A 387 5.73 20.68 1.63
C LEU A 387 5.20 19.94 2.85
N SER A 388 6.03 19.08 3.44
CA SER A 388 5.74 18.40 4.71
C SER A 388 6.89 18.61 5.69
N LEU A 389 6.59 19.14 6.87
CA LEU A 389 7.55 19.44 7.93
C LEU A 389 7.03 18.85 9.23
N LYS A 390 7.61 17.73 9.68
CA LYS A 390 7.08 16.96 10.81
C LYS A 390 8.12 16.63 11.87
N ASP A 391 7.86 16.85 13.16
CA ASP A 391 8.82 16.54 14.23
C ASP A 391 10.19 17.18 13.92
N LEU A 392 10.12 18.45 13.48
CA LEU A 392 11.29 19.32 13.39
C LEU A 392 11.73 19.66 14.81
N ARG A 393 13.05 19.61 15.03
CA ARG A 393 13.68 19.80 16.34
C ARG A 393 14.37 21.16 16.42
N GLN A 394 15.42 21.24 17.24
CA GLN A 394 16.26 22.41 17.50
C GLN A 394 16.44 23.30 16.26
N GLY A 395 16.12 24.59 16.39
CA GLY A 395 16.22 25.58 15.32
C GLY A 395 14.98 25.73 14.43
N ARG A 396 13.94 24.89 14.60
CA ARG A 396 12.68 24.96 13.84
C ARG A 396 12.01 26.34 13.81
N VAL A 397 12.10 27.12 14.89
CA VAL A 397 11.50 28.46 14.97
C VAL A 397 12.18 29.43 14.00
N THR A 398 13.51 29.37 13.92
CA THR A 398 14.31 30.15 12.95
C THR A 398 13.99 29.72 11.52
N PHE A 399 13.82 28.41 11.28
CA PHE A 399 13.44 27.89 9.97
C PHE A 399 12.02 28.32 9.55
N PHE A 400 11.01 28.21 10.43
CA PHE A 400 9.66 28.70 10.16
C PHE A 400 9.63 30.22 9.94
N LYS A 401 10.40 31.01 10.70
CA LYS A 401 10.53 32.45 10.43
C LYS A 401 11.14 32.73 9.06
N TYR A 402 12.21 32.02 8.67
CA TYR A 402 12.78 32.14 7.33
C TYR A 402 11.75 31.85 6.23
N LEU A 403 10.87 30.86 6.43
CA LEU A 403 9.78 30.56 5.51
C LEU A 403 8.70 31.67 5.54
N GLU A 404 8.30 32.18 6.71
CA GLU A 404 7.39 33.32 6.85
C GLU A 404 7.91 34.54 6.05
N ASP A 405 9.16 34.95 6.29
CA ASP A 405 9.81 36.06 5.61
C ASP A 405 9.95 35.81 4.08
N LEU A 406 10.31 34.59 3.66
CA LEU A 406 10.49 34.23 2.24
C LEU A 406 9.18 34.24 1.45
N PHE A 407 8.11 33.61 1.96
CA PHE A 407 6.84 33.55 1.24
C PHE A 407 6.08 34.88 1.30
N ARG A 408 6.19 35.63 2.40
CA ARG A 408 5.60 36.97 2.52
C ARG A 408 6.28 38.02 1.62
N GLY A 409 7.57 37.82 1.31
CA GLY A 409 8.32 38.65 0.37
C GLY A 409 8.16 38.27 -1.11
N ALA A 410 7.39 37.23 -1.44
CA ALA A 410 7.22 36.73 -2.80
C ALA A 410 5.96 37.29 -3.49
N ASP A 411 6.05 37.55 -4.80
CA ASP A 411 4.87 37.87 -5.61
C ASP A 411 3.88 36.71 -5.61
N LYS A 412 2.60 36.95 -5.27
CA LYS A 412 1.56 35.90 -5.12
C LYS A 412 1.50 34.92 -6.30
N GLY A 413 1.72 35.39 -7.54
CA GLY A 413 1.72 34.54 -8.74
C GLY A 413 2.89 33.54 -8.85
N THR A 414 3.93 33.68 -8.03
CA THR A 414 5.11 32.78 -8.05
C THR A 414 4.94 31.53 -7.20
N VAL A 415 4.04 31.55 -6.21
CA VAL A 415 3.91 30.51 -5.18
C VAL A 415 3.16 29.29 -5.72
N GLN A 416 3.89 28.18 -5.90
CA GLN A 416 3.33 26.94 -6.45
C GLN A 416 2.78 25.97 -5.40
N LEU A 417 2.84 26.31 -4.11
CA LEU A 417 2.44 25.39 -3.04
C LEU A 417 0.93 25.10 -3.10
N ARG A 418 0.55 23.83 -3.01
CA ARG A 418 -0.86 23.35 -3.01
C ARG A 418 -1.17 22.44 -1.83
N LYS A 419 -0.18 21.69 -1.34
CA LYS A 419 -0.30 20.81 -0.18
C LYS A 419 0.72 21.20 0.89
N LEU A 420 0.22 21.46 2.10
CA LEU A 420 1.03 21.78 3.26
C LEU A 420 0.70 20.81 4.40
N SER A 421 1.72 20.21 4.99
CA SER A 421 1.59 19.23 6.09
C SER A 421 2.57 19.60 7.20
N LEU A 422 2.05 19.88 8.40
CA LEU A 422 2.77 20.56 9.47
C LEU A 422 2.54 19.88 10.81
N ASP A 423 3.63 19.64 11.54
CA ASP A 423 3.57 19.19 12.93
C ASP A 423 3.62 20.40 13.86
N MET A 424 2.66 20.46 14.77
CA MET A 424 2.37 21.61 15.62
C MET A 424 2.74 21.35 17.09
N ALA A 425 3.25 20.16 17.42
CA ALA A 425 3.71 19.83 18.76
C ALA A 425 4.85 20.76 19.21
N GLY A 426 5.05 20.91 20.53
CA GLY A 426 6.22 21.58 21.11
C GLY A 426 7.55 20.93 20.69
N ASP A 427 8.68 21.61 20.92
CA ASP A 427 10.01 21.05 20.61
C ASP A 427 10.35 19.85 21.54
N ASP A 428 9.75 19.86 22.75
CA ASP A 428 9.94 18.87 23.81
C ASP A 428 8.75 18.87 24.80
N ASP A 429 8.51 17.76 25.50
CA ASP A 429 7.44 17.61 26.52
C ASP A 429 7.67 18.51 27.76
N SER A 430 8.83 19.17 27.86
CA SER A 430 9.22 20.04 28.97
C SER A 430 8.93 21.54 28.77
N GLN A 431 8.48 21.98 27.58
CA GLN A 431 8.35 23.41 27.27
C GLN A 431 7.14 24.08 27.97
N SER A 432 7.30 25.34 28.35
CA SER A 432 6.22 26.13 28.94
C SER A 432 5.17 26.54 27.90
N TYR A 433 3.89 26.58 28.30
CA TYR A 433 2.75 26.88 27.41
C TYR A 433 2.96 28.10 26.50
N GLY A 434 3.44 29.22 27.02
CA GLY A 434 3.67 30.44 26.22
C GLY A 434 4.79 30.31 25.17
N THR A 435 5.72 29.36 25.36
CA THR A 435 6.73 29.02 24.33
C THR A 435 6.06 28.32 23.15
N THR A 436 5.13 27.39 23.43
CA THR A 436 4.34 26.68 22.42
C THR A 436 3.39 27.62 21.68
N GLU A 437 2.73 28.56 22.37
CA GLU A 437 1.84 29.55 21.75
C GLU A 437 2.55 30.43 20.71
N TYR A 438 3.74 30.97 21.04
CA TYR A 438 4.52 31.77 20.10
C TYR A 438 4.93 30.98 18.84
N GLN A 439 5.28 29.70 19.02
CA GLN A 439 5.62 28.79 17.92
C GLN A 439 4.41 28.51 17.01
N VAL A 440 3.27 28.16 17.59
CA VAL A 440 2.00 27.90 16.89
C VAL A 440 1.52 29.13 16.12
N GLU A 441 1.62 30.32 16.71
CA GLU A 441 1.24 31.57 16.06
C GLU A 441 2.19 31.94 14.90
N GLY A 442 3.50 31.67 15.02
CA GLY A 442 4.43 31.76 13.89
C GLY A 442 4.07 30.83 12.73
N ILE A 443 3.66 29.60 13.03
CA ILE A 443 3.20 28.65 12.01
C ILE A 443 1.88 29.12 11.36
N TYR A 444 0.95 29.72 12.11
CA TYR A 444 -0.27 30.28 11.51
C TYR A 444 0.00 31.48 10.61
N ARG A 445 0.93 32.38 10.94
CA ARG A 445 1.34 33.46 10.01
C ARG A 445 2.00 32.93 8.74
N PHE A 446 2.79 31.87 8.85
CA PHE A 446 3.32 31.15 7.69
C PHE A 446 2.19 30.56 6.83
N ILE A 447 1.18 29.88 7.41
CA ILE A 447 0.04 29.34 6.64
C ILE A 447 -0.80 30.48 6.01
N ALA A 448 -0.96 31.61 6.69
CA ALA A 448 -1.65 32.79 6.16
C ALA A 448 -0.96 33.44 4.94
N SER A 449 0.27 33.02 4.61
CA SER A 449 0.97 33.45 3.38
C SER A 449 0.47 32.72 2.11
N PHE A 450 -0.50 31.79 2.22
CA PHE A 450 -0.97 30.99 1.09
C PHE A 450 -2.48 31.12 0.83
N ASP A 451 -2.85 31.70 -0.32
CA ASP A 451 -4.20 31.65 -0.90
C ASP A 451 -4.41 30.44 -1.85
N THR A 452 -3.35 29.67 -2.12
CA THR A 452 -3.33 28.61 -3.14
C THR A 452 -3.43 27.17 -2.60
N LEU A 453 -3.53 26.96 -1.29
CA LEU A 453 -3.58 25.60 -0.72
C LEU A 453 -4.89 24.89 -1.06
N THR A 454 -4.79 23.68 -1.64
CA THR A 454 -5.90 22.73 -1.81
C THR A 454 -5.94 21.71 -0.67
N THR A 455 -4.82 21.47 0.01
CA THR A 455 -4.71 20.50 1.10
C THR A 455 -3.87 21.07 2.25
N LEU A 456 -4.43 21.05 3.47
CA LEU A 456 -3.76 21.41 4.70
C LEU A 456 -3.89 20.28 5.73
N GLU A 457 -2.78 19.87 6.32
CA GLU A 457 -2.71 18.76 7.28
C GLU A 457 -1.91 19.20 8.50
N PHE A 458 -2.51 19.05 9.68
CA PHE A 458 -1.87 19.26 10.97
C PHE A 458 -1.55 17.90 11.62
N ALA A 459 -0.40 17.79 12.27
CA ALA A 459 -0.04 16.68 13.14
C ALA A 459 0.03 17.13 14.61
N GLU A 460 -0.42 16.26 15.51
CA GLU A 460 -0.49 16.42 16.98
C GLU A 460 -1.34 17.60 17.48
N HIS A 461 -2.15 18.20 16.61
CA HIS A 461 -2.94 19.39 16.92
C HIS A 461 -4.28 19.36 16.20
N ASN A 462 -5.30 19.92 16.84
CA ASN A 462 -6.71 19.74 16.46
C ASN A 462 -7.49 21.07 16.34
N ILE A 463 -6.78 22.20 16.44
CA ILE A 463 -7.34 23.55 16.29
C ILE A 463 -6.96 24.08 14.91
N TYR A 464 -7.86 24.82 14.28
CA TYR A 464 -7.56 25.68 13.14
C TYR A 464 -7.81 27.14 13.54
N ASN A 465 -6.82 28.01 13.35
CA ASN A 465 -7.02 29.45 13.56
C ASN A 465 -7.85 30.01 12.39
N SER A 466 -9.12 30.31 12.65
CA SER A 466 -10.05 30.84 11.66
C SER A 466 -9.74 32.27 11.16
N ALA A 467 -8.71 32.94 11.70
CA ALA A 467 -8.16 34.18 11.13
C ALA A 467 -7.24 33.93 9.92
N VAL A 468 -6.85 32.68 9.66
CA VAL A 468 -6.07 32.29 8.48
C VAL A 468 -6.99 32.24 7.25
N GLU A 469 -6.73 33.10 6.27
CA GLU A 469 -7.56 33.27 5.05
C GLU A 469 -7.52 32.07 4.08
N SER A 470 -6.64 31.10 4.31
CA SER A 470 -6.51 29.90 3.49
C SER A 470 -7.80 29.04 3.51
N ASN A 471 -8.25 28.60 2.33
CA ASN A 471 -9.52 27.88 2.15
C ASN A 471 -9.34 26.58 1.34
N PRO A 472 -8.73 25.55 1.94
CA PRO A 472 -8.40 24.30 1.26
C PRO A 472 -9.61 23.39 1.02
N GLU A 473 -9.55 22.59 -0.04
CA GLU A 473 -10.54 21.54 -0.33
C GLU A 473 -10.39 20.32 0.61
N THR A 474 -9.22 20.15 1.23
CA THR A 474 -8.95 19.09 2.21
C THR A 474 -8.28 19.67 3.46
N LEU A 475 -8.88 19.46 4.63
CA LEU A 475 -8.31 19.77 5.94
C LEU A 475 -8.18 18.49 6.77
N ARG A 476 -7.05 18.30 7.45
CA ARG A 476 -6.79 17.10 8.26
C ARG A 476 -6.15 17.41 9.61
N PHE A 477 -6.61 16.69 10.64
CA PHE A 477 -5.99 16.61 11.96
C PHE A 477 -5.55 15.17 12.20
N THR A 478 -4.23 14.97 12.20
CA THR A 478 -3.55 13.67 12.27
C THR A 478 -2.77 13.54 13.58
N TYR A 479 -2.56 12.31 14.05
CA TYR A 479 -2.00 12.06 15.39
C TYR A 479 -1.07 10.84 15.38
N ARG A 480 0.05 10.92 16.10
CA ARG A 480 0.99 9.81 16.29
C ARG A 480 0.52 8.87 17.39
N GLY A 481 0.76 7.58 17.19
CA GLY A 481 0.93 6.65 18.31
C GLY A 481 -0.34 6.11 18.97
N SER A 482 -1.25 5.50 18.20
CA SER A 482 -2.30 4.60 18.72
C SER A 482 -1.78 3.30 19.38
N GLY A 483 -0.57 3.33 19.97
CA GLY A 483 0.20 2.16 20.41
C GLY A 483 0.89 2.28 21.78
N SER A 484 0.95 3.46 22.38
CA SER A 484 1.33 3.66 23.79
C SER A 484 0.10 4.06 24.60
N GLY A 485 -0.20 3.32 25.67
CA GLY A 485 -1.45 3.46 26.44
C GLY A 485 -1.62 4.75 27.26
N SER A 486 -0.79 5.77 27.01
CA SER A 486 -0.82 7.09 27.66
C SER A 486 -1.26 8.22 26.73
N TYR A 487 -1.17 8.07 25.40
CA TYR A 487 -1.57 9.11 24.46
C TYR A 487 -3.10 9.14 24.30
N ARG A 488 -3.72 10.28 24.65
CA ARG A 488 -5.12 10.57 24.34
C ARG A 488 -5.18 11.44 23.09
N THR A 489 -5.75 10.91 22.01
CA THR A 489 -6.08 11.70 20.81
C THR A 489 -6.99 12.89 21.20
N PRO A 490 -6.60 14.15 20.95
CA PRO A 490 -7.40 15.30 21.37
C PRO A 490 -8.60 15.51 20.42
N HIS A 491 -9.80 15.27 20.95
CA HIS A 491 -11.07 15.36 20.21
C HIS A 491 -11.37 16.80 19.74
N VAL A 492 -11.87 16.94 18.50
CA VAL A 492 -12.42 18.18 17.97
C VAL A 492 -13.91 18.24 18.33
N ASN A 493 -14.31 19.28 19.07
CA ASN A 493 -15.70 19.50 19.45
C ASN A 493 -16.55 20.10 18.32
N ALA A 494 -17.88 20.01 18.46
CA ALA A 494 -18.83 20.48 17.44
C ALA A 494 -18.73 21.99 17.15
N LYS A 495 -18.34 22.82 18.13
CA LYS A 495 -18.18 24.27 17.93
C LYS A 495 -17.00 24.59 17.00
N THR A 496 -15.88 23.86 17.12
CA THR A 496 -14.77 23.98 16.18
C THR A 496 -15.19 23.57 14.78
N VAL A 497 -15.87 22.43 14.61
CA VAL A 497 -16.38 21.99 13.30
C VAL A 497 -17.40 22.99 12.72
N GLN A 498 -18.24 23.61 13.54
CA GLN A 498 -19.18 24.66 13.10
C GLN A 498 -18.45 25.90 12.55
N ILE A 499 -17.30 26.27 13.14
CA ILE A 499 -16.43 27.35 12.66
C ILE A 499 -15.76 26.95 11.33
N LEU A 500 -15.25 25.72 11.22
CA LEU A 500 -14.69 25.17 9.97
C LEU A 500 -15.72 25.22 8.84
N MET A 501 -16.92 24.66 9.04
CA MET A 501 -17.99 24.63 8.03
C MET A 501 -18.52 26.02 7.65
N LYS A 502 -18.34 27.04 8.51
CA LYS A 502 -18.74 28.42 8.21
C LYS A 502 -17.72 29.11 7.30
N ASN A 503 -16.43 28.89 7.54
CA ASN A 503 -15.37 29.70 6.95
C ASN A 503 -14.67 29.02 5.77
N LEU A 504 -14.53 27.68 5.80
CA LEU A 504 -13.85 26.90 4.75
C LEU A 504 -14.84 26.44 3.69
N PHE A 505 -15.35 27.38 2.89
CA PHE A 505 -16.43 27.11 1.94
C PHE A 505 -16.04 26.16 0.79
N ASN A 506 -14.74 25.97 0.51
CA ASN A 506 -14.27 24.99 -0.48
C ASN A 506 -14.10 23.57 0.07
N LEU A 507 -14.25 23.37 1.38
CA LEU A 507 -13.88 22.12 2.06
C LEU A 507 -14.74 20.92 1.62
N ARG A 508 -14.09 19.93 0.99
CA ARG A 508 -14.67 18.66 0.54
C ARG A 508 -14.29 17.48 1.42
N THR A 509 -13.09 17.47 1.99
CA THR A 509 -12.61 16.39 2.87
C THR A 509 -12.17 16.96 4.21
N LEU A 510 -12.79 16.48 5.30
CA LEU A 510 -12.37 16.78 6.67
C LEU A 510 -11.93 15.49 7.38
N GLU A 511 -10.71 15.48 7.92
CA GLU A 511 -10.18 14.40 8.76
C GLU A 511 -10.02 14.88 10.21
N PHE A 512 -10.67 14.23 11.17
CA PHE A 512 -10.65 14.63 12.58
C PHE A 512 -11.04 13.48 13.53
N ALA A 513 -10.68 13.59 14.81
CA ALA A 513 -11.25 12.78 15.87
C ALA A 513 -12.47 13.51 16.49
N PRO A 514 -13.73 13.03 16.31
CA PRO A 514 -14.90 13.60 16.98
C PRO A 514 -14.91 13.25 18.47
N ASP A 515 -15.62 14.04 19.27
CA ASP A 515 -16.04 13.65 20.61
C ASP A 515 -17.17 12.59 20.50
N GLU A 516 -17.05 11.45 21.19
CA GLU A 516 -18.05 10.36 21.14
C GLU A 516 -19.34 10.73 21.90
N ASP A 517 -19.27 11.65 22.87
CA ASP A 517 -20.41 12.08 23.70
C ASP A 517 -21.25 13.20 23.05
N ASP A 518 -20.70 13.96 22.10
CA ASP A 518 -21.34 15.13 21.44
C ASP A 518 -21.66 14.92 19.93
N LEU A 519 -21.84 13.67 19.50
CA LEU A 519 -22.09 13.32 18.10
C LEU A 519 -23.35 13.99 17.50
N ASP A 520 -24.34 14.34 18.33
CA ASP A 520 -25.54 15.05 17.88
C ASP A 520 -25.26 16.52 17.53
N ALA A 521 -24.44 17.23 18.31
CA ALA A 521 -24.02 18.58 17.92
C ALA A 521 -23.00 18.54 16.79
N MET A 522 -22.16 17.50 16.74
CA MET A 522 -21.26 17.25 15.62
C MET A 522 -22.04 17.15 14.30
N SER A 523 -23.16 16.41 14.31
CA SER A 523 -24.09 16.33 13.17
C SER A 523 -24.69 17.69 12.80
N ARG A 524 -25.15 18.48 13.78
CA ARG A 524 -25.64 19.87 13.59
C ARG A 524 -24.57 20.83 13.03
N ALA A 525 -23.30 20.57 13.31
CA ALA A 525 -22.17 21.33 12.78
C ALA A 525 -21.88 20.92 11.32
N LEU A 526 -21.71 19.62 11.07
CA LEU A 526 -21.43 19.04 9.76
C LEU A 526 -22.54 19.33 8.72
N ALA A 527 -23.80 19.40 9.14
CA ALA A 527 -24.95 19.74 8.28
C ALA A 527 -24.81 21.09 7.55
N ARG A 528 -23.90 21.98 8.00
CA ARG A 528 -23.61 23.27 7.37
C ARG A 528 -22.63 23.15 6.19
N GLY A 529 -21.87 22.06 6.12
CA GLY A 529 -20.84 21.80 5.10
C GLY A 529 -21.41 21.40 3.75
N LYS A 530 -22.05 22.33 3.03
CA LYS A 530 -22.70 22.07 1.72
C LYS A 530 -21.78 21.51 0.63
N ASN A 531 -20.46 21.67 0.77
CA ASN A 531 -19.45 21.14 -0.14
C ASN A 531 -18.70 19.90 0.38
N LEU A 532 -19.01 19.43 1.59
CA LEU A 532 -18.34 18.29 2.22
C LEU A 532 -18.76 16.99 1.50
N GLU A 533 -17.78 16.32 0.88
CA GLU A 533 -17.95 15.07 0.11
C GLU A 533 -17.48 13.84 0.89
N THR A 534 -16.47 13.99 1.75
CA THR A 534 -15.87 12.91 2.55
C THR A 534 -15.57 13.37 3.99
N ILE A 535 -15.92 12.53 4.97
CA ILE A 535 -15.41 12.63 6.33
C ILE A 535 -14.41 11.48 6.56
N ILE A 536 -13.28 11.78 7.17
CA ILE A 536 -12.34 10.78 7.69
C ILE A 536 -12.31 10.95 9.21
N ILE A 537 -12.38 9.84 9.92
CA ILE A 537 -12.46 9.78 11.38
C ILE A 537 -11.16 9.18 11.88
N SER A 538 -10.36 10.00 12.57
CA SER A 538 -9.02 9.64 13.05
C SER A 538 -9.10 8.67 14.22
N SER A 539 -8.21 7.66 14.24
CA SER A 539 -8.36 6.44 15.06
C SER A 539 -8.65 6.65 16.54
N PHE A 540 -9.66 5.93 17.06
CA PHE A 540 -10.10 6.06 18.46
C PHE A 540 -9.37 5.10 19.43
N PRO A 541 -9.29 5.43 20.73
CA PRO A 541 -8.90 4.48 21.78
C PRO A 541 -9.80 3.22 21.81
N SER A 542 -11.10 3.37 21.52
CA SER A 542 -12.07 2.28 21.40
C SER A 542 -11.74 1.31 20.25
N GLU A 543 -11.27 1.85 19.12
CA GLU A 543 -10.87 1.11 17.91
C GLU A 543 -9.60 0.27 18.12
N THR A 544 -8.66 0.73 18.96
CA THR A 544 -7.39 0.00 19.24
C THR A 544 -7.56 -1.41 19.81
N ARG A 545 -8.74 -1.75 20.37
CA ARG A 545 -8.97 -3.03 21.04
C ARG A 545 -9.49 -4.14 20.15
N ARG A 546 -10.16 -3.84 19.03
CA ARG A 546 -10.71 -4.86 18.10
C ARG A 546 -10.90 -4.34 16.66
N ALA A 547 -9.94 -4.66 15.79
CA ALA A 547 -10.15 -4.58 14.32
C ALA A 547 -11.13 -5.67 13.79
N GLU A 548 -11.69 -6.51 14.67
CA GLU A 548 -12.68 -7.56 14.36
C GLU A 548 -14.12 -7.18 14.77
N ASP A 549 -14.32 -6.04 15.45
CA ASP A 549 -15.61 -5.64 16.03
C ASP A 549 -16.09 -4.31 15.41
N PRO A 550 -16.95 -4.35 14.36
CA PRO A 550 -17.38 -3.15 13.64
C PRO A 550 -18.41 -2.33 14.43
N THR A 551 -18.79 -2.73 15.64
CA THR A 551 -19.89 -2.10 16.41
C THR A 551 -19.65 -0.61 16.70
N PRO A 552 -18.45 -0.13 17.10
CA PRO A 552 -18.20 1.30 17.31
C PRO A 552 -18.35 2.11 16.02
N TRP A 553 -17.73 1.63 14.93
CA TRP A 553 -17.81 2.24 13.60
C TRP A 553 -19.26 2.36 13.09
N ILE A 554 -20.04 1.28 13.20
CA ILE A 554 -21.46 1.27 12.82
C ILE A 554 -22.26 2.24 13.70
N THR A 555 -21.97 2.31 15.01
CA THR A 555 -22.67 3.20 15.94
C THR A 555 -22.42 4.68 15.61
N ILE A 556 -21.17 5.06 15.38
CA ILE A 556 -20.77 6.43 15.03
C ILE A 556 -21.34 6.81 13.65
N THR A 557 -21.21 5.92 12.66
CA THR A 557 -21.77 6.12 11.31
C THR A 557 -23.29 6.30 11.36
N ASN A 558 -24.01 5.46 12.08
CA ASN A 558 -25.46 5.57 12.21
C ASN A 558 -25.85 6.89 12.91
N LYS A 559 -25.26 7.22 14.06
CA LYS A 559 -25.55 8.47 14.79
C LYS A 559 -25.33 9.72 13.93
N LEU A 560 -24.19 9.81 13.24
CA LEU A 560 -23.88 10.96 12.39
C LEU A 560 -24.83 11.07 11.19
N LEU A 561 -25.24 9.94 10.59
CA LEU A 561 -26.19 9.94 9.47
C LEU A 561 -27.63 10.22 9.90
N THR A 562 -28.09 9.74 11.07
CA THR A 562 -29.41 10.11 11.62
C THR A 562 -29.44 11.59 12.02
N GLY A 563 -28.41 12.08 12.70
CA GLY A 563 -28.31 13.50 13.08
C GLY A 563 -28.20 14.44 11.87
N LEU A 564 -27.57 14.01 10.77
CA LEU A 564 -27.63 14.74 9.49
C LEU A 564 -29.05 14.72 8.90
N MET A 565 -29.74 13.58 8.90
CA MET A 565 -31.13 13.51 8.42
C MET A 565 -32.09 14.39 9.24
N ASP A 566 -31.92 14.52 10.55
CA ASP A 566 -32.68 15.47 11.39
C ASP A 566 -32.43 16.94 11.02
N ASN A 567 -31.25 17.26 10.46
CA ASN A 567 -30.85 18.63 10.08
C ASN A 567 -31.06 18.95 8.60
N ALA A 568 -31.61 18.02 7.81
CA ALA A 568 -32.06 18.33 6.46
C ALA A 568 -33.29 19.25 6.51
N GLY A 569 -33.42 20.15 5.54
CA GLY A 569 -34.53 21.11 5.48
C GLY A 569 -35.91 20.44 5.38
N SER A 570 -36.97 21.19 5.64
CA SER A 570 -38.33 20.79 5.31
C SER A 570 -38.52 20.76 3.79
N GLY A 571 -38.92 19.60 3.25
CA GLY A 571 -39.27 19.40 1.85
C GLY A 571 -39.91 18.02 1.69
N ASP A 572 -40.85 17.90 0.75
CA ASP A 572 -41.86 16.82 0.76
C ASP A 572 -41.35 15.45 0.29
N ASP A 573 -40.16 15.39 -0.31
CA ASP A 573 -39.46 14.15 -0.69
C ASP A 573 -37.99 14.20 -0.23
N PHE A 574 -37.57 13.26 0.64
CA PHE A 574 -36.19 13.16 1.10
C PHE A 574 -35.31 12.30 0.17
N VAL A 575 -34.42 12.95 -0.58
CA VAL A 575 -33.31 12.33 -1.31
C VAL A 575 -32.01 12.88 -0.76
N TRP A 576 -31.08 12.01 -0.35
CA TRP A 576 -29.86 12.40 0.37
C TRP A 576 -29.03 13.42 -0.41
N GLU A 577 -28.83 13.17 -1.70
CA GLU A 577 -28.04 13.97 -2.63
C GLU A 577 -28.61 15.38 -2.89
N ASN A 578 -29.88 15.63 -2.58
CA ASN A 578 -30.49 16.97 -2.65
C ASN A 578 -30.09 17.87 -1.46
N PHE A 579 -29.69 17.27 -0.33
CA PHE A 579 -29.32 18.00 0.88
C PHE A 579 -27.80 17.98 1.16
N TYR A 580 -27.12 16.89 0.85
CA TYR A 580 -25.71 16.67 1.19
C TYR A 580 -24.90 16.09 0.02
N LYS A 581 -23.68 16.60 -0.18
CA LYS A 581 -22.68 15.99 -1.08
C LYS A 581 -21.90 14.84 -0.42
N LEU A 582 -22.08 14.65 0.90
CA LEU A 582 -21.35 13.66 1.70
C LEU A 582 -21.67 12.25 1.20
N ASN A 583 -20.72 11.66 0.48
CA ASN A 583 -20.87 10.35 -0.15
C ASN A 583 -19.93 9.29 0.45
N ARG A 584 -19.01 9.67 1.36
CA ARG A 584 -18.11 8.74 2.05
C ARG A 584 -17.85 9.12 3.50
N MET A 585 -17.73 8.11 4.35
CA MET A 585 -17.09 8.21 5.66
C MET A 585 -16.00 7.13 5.77
N LYS A 586 -14.89 7.39 6.49
CA LYS A 586 -13.76 6.46 6.62
C LYS A 586 -13.15 6.44 8.03
N THR A 587 -12.50 5.34 8.41
CA THR A 587 -11.49 5.25 9.48
C THR A 587 -10.21 4.60 8.93
N SER A 588 -9.26 4.23 9.81
CA SER A 588 -8.10 3.41 9.46
C SER A 588 -8.44 1.99 8.97
N TRP A 589 -9.66 1.49 9.25
CA TRP A 589 -10.04 0.10 8.95
C TRP A 589 -11.29 -0.02 8.06
N HIS A 590 -12.17 0.99 8.09
CA HIS A 590 -13.44 0.97 7.38
C HIS A 590 -13.55 2.13 6.38
N GLU A 591 -14.24 1.90 5.27
CA GLU A 591 -14.74 2.95 4.38
C GLU A 591 -16.17 2.59 4.00
N CYS A 592 -17.12 3.52 4.15
CA CYS A 592 -18.46 3.36 3.63
C CYS A 592 -18.77 4.37 2.53
N VAL A 593 -19.63 3.95 1.59
CA VAL A 593 -20.28 4.82 0.62
C VAL A 593 -21.71 5.09 1.11
N ILE A 594 -22.17 6.33 0.92
CA ILE A 594 -23.45 6.86 1.40
C ILE A 594 -24.22 7.43 0.20
N GLY A 595 -25.55 7.24 0.19
CA GLY A 595 -26.45 7.84 -0.80
C GLY A 595 -27.86 7.25 -0.73
N SER A 596 -28.83 7.78 -1.46
CA SER A 596 -30.19 7.22 -1.47
C SER A 596 -30.27 5.89 -2.25
N ASP A 597 -29.59 5.78 -3.40
CA ASP A 597 -29.79 4.70 -4.39
C ASP A 597 -28.60 3.71 -4.51
N LEU A 598 -28.00 3.32 -3.37
CA LEU A 598 -26.82 2.44 -3.36
C LEU A 598 -27.10 1.01 -3.85
N LYS A 599 -26.74 0.74 -5.11
CA LYS A 599 -26.77 -0.58 -5.73
C LYS A 599 -25.74 -1.50 -5.10
N ARG A 600 -26.18 -2.64 -4.56
CA ARG A 600 -25.32 -3.68 -3.94
C ARG A 600 -24.17 -4.08 -4.87
N GLN A 601 -22.95 -3.68 -4.52
CA GLN A 601 -21.75 -4.16 -5.21
C GLN A 601 -21.53 -5.67 -4.97
N ARG A 602 -20.85 -6.32 -5.91
CA ARG A 602 -20.45 -7.73 -5.77
C ARG A 602 -19.20 -7.83 -4.90
N ASP A 603 -19.03 -8.97 -4.26
CA ASP A 603 -17.82 -9.40 -3.52
C ASP A 603 -17.37 -8.60 -2.27
N LEU A 604 -18.07 -7.52 -1.92
CA LEU A 604 -18.05 -6.94 -0.58
C LEU A 604 -18.66 -7.88 0.48
N ALA A 605 -18.20 -7.73 1.73
CA ALA A 605 -18.69 -8.47 2.89
C ALA A 605 -20.15 -8.08 3.21
N TYR A 606 -20.40 -6.78 3.28
CA TYR A 606 -21.66 -6.20 3.71
C TYR A 606 -22.56 -5.86 2.51
N LYS A 607 -23.88 -5.94 2.73
CA LYS A 607 -24.88 -5.33 1.84
C LYS A 607 -24.99 -3.84 2.18
N PRO A 608 -25.55 -3.00 1.30
CA PRO A 608 -26.08 -1.70 1.72
C PRO A 608 -27.07 -1.90 2.87
N ALA A 609 -26.80 -1.25 4.00
CA ALA A 609 -27.71 -1.11 5.13
C ALA A 609 -28.61 0.11 4.89
N LYS A 610 -29.89 0.01 5.27
CA LYS A 610 -30.82 1.14 5.27
C LYS A 610 -30.82 1.78 6.65
N ILE A 611 -30.52 3.07 6.73
CA ILE A 611 -30.57 3.89 7.93
C ILE A 611 -31.80 4.79 7.79
N THR A 612 -32.57 4.95 8.88
CA THR A 612 -33.88 5.62 8.87
C THR A 612 -34.02 6.54 10.07
N GLN A 613 -34.52 7.75 9.84
CA GLN A 613 -34.80 8.75 10.88
C GLN A 613 -36.14 9.43 10.55
N GLY A 614 -37.18 9.11 11.31
CA GLY A 614 -38.56 9.47 10.93
C GLY A 614 -38.96 8.81 9.61
N ASP A 615 -39.41 9.64 8.66
CA ASP A 615 -39.70 9.30 7.26
C ASP A 615 -38.44 9.29 6.37
N ARG A 616 -37.34 9.92 6.80
CA ARG A 616 -36.11 10.12 6.04
C ARG A 616 -35.26 8.86 6.04
N THR A 617 -34.69 8.50 4.90
CA THR A 617 -33.90 7.27 4.78
C THR A 617 -32.71 7.43 3.84
N VAL A 618 -31.58 6.86 4.23
CA VAL A 618 -30.33 6.82 3.45
C VAL A 618 -29.76 5.40 3.44
N MET A 619 -29.08 5.02 2.37
CA MET A 619 -28.34 3.76 2.28
C MET A 619 -26.87 4.01 2.59
N CYS A 620 -26.26 3.07 3.33
CA CYS A 620 -24.84 3.07 3.65
C CYS A 620 -24.26 1.68 3.34
N GLN A 621 -23.19 1.58 2.54
CA GLN A 621 -22.50 0.32 2.26
C GLN A 621 -21.01 0.42 2.63
N ASP A 622 -20.61 -0.36 3.64
CA ASP A 622 -19.21 -0.59 3.98
C ASP A 622 -18.50 -1.39 2.86
N LEU A 623 -17.35 -0.88 2.42
CA LEU A 623 -16.50 -1.39 1.34
C LEU A 623 -15.52 -2.48 1.79
N LEU A 624 -15.57 -2.94 3.03
CA LEU A 624 -14.80 -4.10 3.47
C LEU A 624 -15.09 -5.30 2.55
N GLY A 625 -14.06 -5.79 1.86
CA GLY A 625 -14.14 -7.01 1.06
C GLY A 625 -14.51 -8.20 1.94
N LYS A 626 -15.18 -9.23 1.37
CA LYS A 626 -15.48 -10.46 2.12
C LYS A 626 -14.22 -10.98 2.82
N PRO A 627 -14.25 -11.28 4.13
CA PRO A 627 -13.14 -11.96 4.78
C PRO A 627 -12.93 -13.31 4.11
N ASN A 628 -11.90 -13.40 3.28
CA ASN A 628 -11.33 -14.67 2.91
C ASN A 628 -10.68 -15.21 4.17
N ASN A 629 -11.24 -16.28 4.75
CA ASN A 629 -10.72 -16.98 5.95
C ASN A 629 -9.37 -17.70 5.69
N LYS A 630 -8.52 -17.11 4.85
CA LYS A 630 -7.18 -17.54 4.45
C LYS A 630 -6.29 -16.30 4.36
N GLN A 631 -5.88 -15.88 5.56
CA GLN A 631 -4.78 -14.98 5.87
C GLN A 631 -5.06 -13.48 5.64
N HIS A 632 -4.95 -12.72 6.74
CA HIS A 632 -4.41 -11.36 6.68
C HIS A 632 -2.94 -11.50 6.23
N TYR A 633 -2.72 -11.54 4.92
CA TYR A 633 -1.36 -11.46 4.38
C TYR A 633 -0.79 -10.10 4.77
N TYR A 634 0.45 -10.08 5.23
CA TYR A 634 1.17 -8.84 5.50
C TYR A 634 1.52 -8.20 4.15
N LYS A 635 0.57 -7.43 3.59
CA LYS A 635 0.79 -6.65 2.36
C LYS A 635 1.89 -5.64 2.66
N ALA A 636 2.84 -5.47 1.76
CA ALA A 636 3.77 -4.35 1.87
C ALA A 636 2.99 -3.02 1.72
N PHE A 637 3.46 -1.97 2.39
CA PHE A 637 2.89 -0.63 2.30
C PHE A 637 3.22 -0.02 0.93
N ASP A 638 2.36 -0.29 -0.04
CA ASP A 638 2.51 0.19 -1.42
C ASP A 638 2.23 1.72 -1.56
N ASP A 639 1.75 2.39 -0.50
CA ASP A 639 1.20 3.76 -0.54
C ASP A 639 2.16 4.80 -1.14
N TRP A 640 3.46 4.69 -0.85
CA TRP A 640 4.49 5.55 -1.45
C TRP A 640 4.67 5.27 -2.95
N VAL A 641 4.70 3.99 -3.33
CA VAL A 641 4.76 3.55 -4.74
C VAL A 641 3.53 4.02 -5.53
N GLU A 642 2.35 4.05 -4.88
CA GLU A 642 1.10 4.55 -5.46
C GLU A 642 1.02 6.09 -5.47
N HIS A 643 1.69 6.78 -4.55
CA HIS A 643 1.84 8.24 -4.58
C HIS A 643 2.75 8.68 -5.74
N ILE A 644 3.95 8.09 -5.88
CA ILE A 644 4.85 8.43 -7.01
C ILE A 644 4.31 7.98 -8.37
N ALA A 645 3.49 6.93 -8.43
CA ALA A 645 2.85 6.51 -9.68
C ALA A 645 1.89 7.58 -10.24
N ARG A 646 1.33 8.44 -9.38
CA ARG A 646 0.45 9.55 -9.79
C ARG A 646 1.23 10.73 -10.39
N TYR A 647 2.54 10.83 -10.15
CA TYR A 647 3.44 11.84 -10.74
C TYR A 647 3.87 11.50 -12.19
N LYS A 648 3.34 10.42 -12.79
CA LYS A 648 3.56 10.08 -14.21
C LYS A 648 2.60 10.78 -15.18
N TYR A 649 1.66 11.58 -14.69
CA TYR A 649 0.65 12.32 -15.45
C TYR A 649 0.59 13.78 -14.99
#